data_AF-A0A420EJ40-F1
#
_entry.id   AF-A0A420EJ40-F1
#
_cell.length_a   1.000
_cell.length_b   1.000
_cell.length_c   1.000
_cell.angle_alpha   90.00
_cell.angle_beta   90.00
_cell.angle_gamma   90.00
#
_symmetry.space_group_name_H-M   'P 1'
#
loop_
_entity.id
_entity.type
_entity.pdbx_description
1 polymer ?
#
loop_
_entity_poly.entity_id
_entity_poly.type
_entity_poly.pdbx_seq_one_letter_code
_entity_poly.pdbx_strand_id
1 'polypeptide(L)'
;MAFALIKHRDGQDSDHIQRFDPRFWTVDFPRPMMASVVTTGPDSLRVDAEFHRKGDLAGLIWASEDTLDHPLLGYRTDRNYARTTLRFRWRSAGVLPLDAVNGPTLTIEGRDATGAAHIWLVRLWNYAEGAPDNALITLPFSDLAGGWNVDNGGGDPVWPRNIDRLFLSLTPPGFVAQSEDLLPARANGYVELSEILCEGDRPMLEVGDVLVPPHGVQMATAYDDSYNQTPARLLRNLRGLGYRGRILHYVGMSHFYRLTRDNGTLLADEAGILCTPAQSWHGNFFALCKAQGYELIASLSYELLAQNCPASWQQRTADGTPGRTGWDPPSALLSPANPQAMGWLQAVAGRFVTLQKQAGLPVLFQIGEAWWWVTPDGAICLYDDAASTALGGDPVAIPDMRAALSAPQTALLDNAGALLAQSTAALRDAVRTAAGETETEVLLLAFTPTVLAADMPELYRANLPQGWAYPAFDRFQLEDYDWLTAGAEAVRLAAYRKVQDRLSYPPEQQDYLAGFVLQPEDAETYWQRIDAGLDEAAKRGIDQLYIWALPQVTRDGYTHFPSFEETDMQAFDDILYPLAPGRDAAVSPEFSTAVAVTASGHERRNSRWSDARLSYDVGPGIRSEEELGVLLAFFRARRGAARGFRLADPFDCSSHGMTGTPTPIDQRIGTGDGLTATFQLVKRYGSGDDPQIRPVTRPRAASIQVSVDGLPVIDGWTLGDGGTILFETAPAPGADIRAGFLFDVPVRFAEDRLDITGATFAAGEVPSVPLIEIREAV
;
A
#
# COMPACT_ATOMS: atom_id res chain seq x y z
N MET A 1 -12.23 -8.56 -11.87
CA MET A 1 -11.21 -7.52 -11.59
C MET A 1 -11.08 -7.45 -10.09
N ALA A 2 -9.86 -7.59 -9.57
CA ALA A 2 -9.58 -7.62 -8.14
C ALA A 2 -9.61 -6.21 -7.49
N PHE A 3 -9.51 -5.13 -8.28
CA PHE A 3 -9.62 -3.76 -7.78
C PHE A 3 -10.28 -2.78 -8.76
N ALA A 4 -10.56 -1.56 -8.29
CA ALA A 4 -10.98 -0.40 -9.09
C ALA A 4 -10.40 0.92 -8.55
N LEU A 5 -10.27 1.93 -9.43
CA LEU A 5 -9.92 3.32 -9.06
C LEU A 5 -11.15 4.23 -9.14
N ILE A 6 -11.82 4.43 -8.01
CA ILE A 6 -13.09 5.14 -7.91
C ILE A 6 -12.87 6.65 -7.78
N LYS A 7 -13.32 7.43 -8.76
CA LYS A 7 -13.18 8.91 -8.75
C LYS A 7 -14.36 9.65 -8.12
N HIS A 8 -15.55 9.03 -8.11
CA HIS A 8 -16.76 9.58 -7.52
C HIS A 8 -17.74 8.45 -7.22
N ARG A 9 -18.71 8.69 -6.34
CA ARG A 9 -19.87 7.81 -6.19
C ARG A 9 -20.80 7.91 -7.40
N ASP A 10 -21.21 6.77 -7.92
CA ASP A 10 -22.20 6.57 -8.98
C ASP A 10 -23.21 5.50 -8.56
N GLY A 11 -24.19 5.89 -7.75
CA GLY A 11 -25.28 5.02 -7.29
C GLY A 11 -24.97 4.12 -6.09
N GLN A 12 -23.78 4.21 -5.48
CA GLN A 12 -23.50 3.54 -4.20
C GLN A 12 -24.24 4.19 -3.03
N ASP A 13 -24.44 3.41 -1.97
CA ASP A 13 -25.20 3.81 -0.79
C ASP A 13 -24.63 5.07 -0.11
N SER A 14 -25.54 5.89 0.41
CA SER A 14 -25.22 7.10 1.17
C SER A 14 -26.08 7.22 2.43
N ASP A 15 -25.54 7.91 3.42
CA ASP A 15 -26.20 8.27 4.67
C ASP A 15 -26.05 9.79 4.90
N HIS A 16 -26.47 10.29 6.05
CA HIS A 16 -26.38 11.70 6.42
C HIS A 16 -25.69 11.89 7.76
N ILE A 17 -24.73 12.81 7.80
CA ILE A 17 -24.09 13.29 9.03
C ILE A 17 -24.56 14.71 9.33
N GLN A 18 -24.53 15.09 10.61
CA GLN A 18 -24.67 16.49 10.96
C GLN A 18 -23.44 17.25 10.40
N ARG A 19 -23.66 18.40 9.76
CA ARG A 19 -22.57 19.31 9.41
C ARG A 19 -21.80 19.68 10.68
N PHE A 20 -20.48 19.81 10.58
CA PHE A 20 -19.56 19.99 11.71
C PHE A 20 -19.35 18.74 12.58
N ASP A 21 -19.64 17.54 12.06
CA ASP A 21 -19.34 16.28 12.73
C ASP A 21 -17.87 16.23 13.21
N PRO A 22 -17.62 15.92 14.51
CA PRO A 22 -16.30 15.98 15.12
C PRO A 22 -15.21 15.22 14.37
N ARG A 23 -15.56 14.14 13.66
CA ARG A 23 -14.60 13.28 12.96
C ARG A 23 -13.88 14.01 11.82
N PHE A 24 -14.53 14.98 11.18
CA PHE A 24 -14.04 15.56 9.93
C PHE A 24 -13.30 16.89 10.09
N TRP A 25 -13.19 17.39 11.32
CA TRP A 25 -12.33 18.52 11.63
C TRP A 25 -10.85 18.14 11.52
N THR A 26 -10.03 19.09 11.07
CA THR A 26 -8.58 18.93 10.97
C THR A 26 -7.85 20.01 11.76
N VAL A 27 -6.56 19.84 11.99
CA VAL A 27 -5.69 20.87 12.59
C VAL A 27 -4.51 21.16 11.68
N ASP A 28 -4.16 22.44 11.55
CA ASP A 28 -2.96 22.87 10.80
C ASP A 28 -2.13 23.85 11.65
N PHE A 29 -0.82 23.84 11.50
CA PHE A 29 0.10 24.64 12.30
C PHE A 29 1.51 24.73 11.68
N PRO A 30 2.26 25.82 11.93
CA PRO A 30 3.66 25.91 11.53
C PRO A 30 4.55 25.07 12.44
N ARG A 31 5.60 24.43 11.91
CA ARG A 31 6.66 23.88 12.75
C ARG A 31 7.50 25.03 13.35
N PRO A 32 7.98 24.92 14.61
CA PRO A 32 8.15 23.70 15.40
C PRO A 32 7.07 23.47 16.47
N MET A 33 5.98 24.25 16.49
CA MET A 33 4.84 23.88 17.33
C MET A 33 4.24 22.56 16.86
N MET A 34 3.53 21.90 17.77
CA MET A 34 2.82 20.66 17.49
C MET A 34 1.36 20.84 17.90
N ALA A 35 0.44 20.30 17.12
CA ALA A 35 -0.94 20.15 17.53
C ALA A 35 -1.54 18.85 16.98
N SER A 36 -2.65 18.42 17.57
CA SER A 36 -3.39 17.25 17.15
C SER A 36 -4.87 17.44 17.46
N VAL A 37 -5.75 16.80 16.71
CA VAL A 37 -7.19 16.79 16.98
C VAL A 37 -7.68 15.36 17.19
N VAL A 38 -8.51 15.16 18.21
CA VAL A 38 -9.11 13.87 18.54
C VAL A 38 -10.61 14.02 18.81
N THR A 39 -11.37 12.99 18.48
CA THR A 39 -12.79 12.90 18.90
C THR A 39 -12.86 12.45 20.36
N THR A 40 -13.68 13.12 21.16
CA THR A 40 -13.94 12.75 22.57
C THR A 40 -15.36 12.20 22.78
N GLY A 41 -16.22 12.34 21.76
CA GLY A 41 -17.60 11.86 21.75
C GLY A 41 -18.26 12.11 20.38
N PRO A 42 -19.54 11.73 20.21
CA PRO A 42 -20.27 11.93 18.95
C PRO A 42 -20.46 13.40 18.56
N ASP A 43 -20.50 14.30 19.54
CA ASP A 43 -20.70 15.75 19.41
C ASP A 43 -19.57 16.55 20.06
N SER A 44 -18.39 15.94 20.25
CA SER A 44 -17.26 16.60 20.88
C SER A 44 -15.88 16.18 20.34
N LEU A 45 -14.99 17.17 20.28
CA LEU A 45 -13.59 17.02 19.92
C LEU A 45 -12.68 17.81 20.86
N ARG A 46 -11.40 17.47 20.83
CA ARG A 46 -10.34 18.14 21.57
C ARG A 46 -9.14 18.39 20.66
N VAL A 47 -8.57 19.58 20.77
CA VAL A 47 -7.27 19.95 20.22
C VAL A 47 -6.29 20.12 21.37
N ASP A 48 -5.16 19.43 21.31
CA ASP A 48 -4.00 19.65 22.19
C ASP A 48 -2.89 20.30 21.37
N ALA A 49 -2.20 21.29 21.93
CA ALA A 49 -1.12 22.04 21.29
C ALA A 49 0.09 22.23 22.22
N GLU A 50 1.29 22.24 21.63
CA GLU A 50 2.58 22.49 22.28
C GLU A 50 3.30 23.60 21.50
N PHE A 51 3.50 24.75 22.14
CA PHE A 51 3.99 25.99 21.54
C PHE A 51 5.44 26.30 21.96
N HIS A 52 6.21 26.86 21.02
CA HIS A 52 7.62 27.20 21.16
C HIS A 52 7.94 28.67 20.86
N ARG A 53 7.28 29.29 19.88
CA ARG A 53 7.46 30.69 19.43
C ARG A 53 6.27 31.56 19.80
N LYS A 54 6.50 32.87 19.89
CA LYS A 54 5.45 33.87 20.14
C LYS A 54 4.49 34.00 18.95
N GLY A 55 4.94 33.74 17.72
CA GLY A 55 4.11 33.77 16.52
C GLY A 55 3.39 32.45 16.22
N ASP A 56 3.56 31.42 17.06
CA ASP A 56 2.90 30.13 16.84
C ASP A 56 1.37 30.27 16.85
N LEU A 57 0.72 29.58 15.92
CA LEU A 57 -0.72 29.61 15.74
C LEU A 57 -1.18 28.26 15.17
N ALA A 58 -2.01 27.54 15.92
CA ALA A 58 -2.73 26.39 15.41
C ALA A 58 -4.11 26.80 14.90
N GLY A 59 -4.60 26.11 13.88
CA GLY A 59 -5.92 26.28 13.32
C GLY A 59 -6.72 25.00 13.39
N LEU A 60 -7.88 25.04 14.06
CA LEU A 60 -8.88 23.97 13.95
C LEU A 60 -9.79 24.28 12.77
N ILE A 61 -9.83 23.38 11.79
CA ILE A 61 -10.36 23.63 10.45
C ILE A 61 -11.58 22.75 10.17
N TRP A 62 -12.62 23.37 9.63
CA TRP A 62 -13.73 22.70 8.95
C TRP A 62 -13.72 23.11 7.48
N ALA A 63 -13.49 22.15 6.59
CA ALA A 63 -13.60 22.37 5.14
C ALA A 63 -15.03 22.10 4.68
N SER A 64 -15.52 22.84 3.68
CA SER A 64 -16.82 22.59 3.07
C SER A 64 -16.78 21.48 2.02
N GLU A 65 -15.58 21.07 1.62
CA GLU A 65 -15.29 20.03 0.63
C GLU A 65 -14.40 18.97 1.28
N ASP A 66 -14.76 17.71 1.11
CA ASP A 66 -13.96 16.58 1.57
C ASP A 66 -12.93 16.19 0.51
N THR A 67 -11.66 16.42 0.80
CA THR A 67 -10.54 16.04 -0.07
C THR A 67 -9.65 14.97 0.54
N LEU A 68 -9.99 14.45 1.74
CA LEU A 68 -9.13 13.54 2.49
C LEU A 68 -9.69 12.12 2.54
N ASP A 69 -11.01 11.98 2.59
CA ASP A 69 -11.65 10.68 2.54
C ASP A 69 -11.65 10.10 1.13
N HIS A 70 -11.66 8.77 1.06
CA HIS A 70 -11.86 8.06 -0.20
C HIS A 70 -13.17 8.52 -0.87
N PRO A 71 -13.25 8.65 -2.21
CA PRO A 71 -14.45 9.15 -2.91
C PRO A 71 -15.74 8.40 -2.58
N LEU A 72 -15.65 7.10 -2.27
CA LEU A 72 -16.79 6.30 -1.79
C LEU A 72 -17.31 6.68 -0.40
N LEU A 73 -16.52 7.40 0.42
CA LEU A 73 -16.77 7.61 1.85
C LEU A 73 -16.87 9.10 2.23
N GLY A 74 -16.31 10.01 1.43
CA GLY A 74 -16.31 11.44 1.74
C GLY A 74 -17.72 12.07 1.79
N TYR A 75 -17.86 13.13 2.58
CA TYR A 75 -19.12 13.89 2.59
C TYR A 75 -19.26 14.77 1.36
N ARG A 76 -20.51 15.08 0.99
CA ARG A 76 -20.84 15.91 -0.16
C ARG A 76 -20.48 17.37 0.11
N THR A 77 -19.78 17.98 -0.83
CA THR A 77 -19.46 19.42 -0.79
C THR A 77 -20.71 20.28 -0.71
N ASP A 78 -20.77 21.17 0.29
CA ASP A 78 -21.79 22.20 0.39
C ASP A 78 -21.20 23.49 0.98
N ARG A 79 -20.99 24.48 0.12
CA ARG A 79 -20.40 25.78 0.45
C ARG A 79 -21.42 26.81 0.94
N ASN A 80 -22.71 26.43 1.04
CA ASN A 80 -23.77 27.34 1.44
C ASN A 80 -24.19 27.09 2.90
N TYR A 81 -23.96 28.11 3.73
CA TYR A 81 -24.25 28.19 5.16
C TYR A 81 -25.37 29.21 5.45
N ALA A 82 -26.06 29.73 4.42
CA ALA A 82 -27.13 30.69 4.64
C ALA A 82 -28.26 30.06 5.48
N ARG A 83 -28.63 30.73 6.59
CA ARG A 83 -29.58 30.26 7.60
C ARG A 83 -29.16 28.99 8.34
N THR A 84 -27.88 28.62 8.28
CA THR A 84 -27.27 27.59 9.13
C THR A 84 -26.79 28.24 10.43
N THR A 85 -26.96 27.58 11.56
CA THR A 85 -26.42 28.00 12.87
C THR A 85 -25.58 26.89 13.46
N LEU A 86 -24.32 27.16 13.78
CA LEU A 86 -23.44 26.27 14.54
C LEU A 86 -23.43 26.70 16.00
N ARG A 87 -23.64 25.74 16.90
CA ARG A 87 -23.56 25.93 18.35
C ARG A 87 -22.61 24.92 18.96
N PHE A 88 -21.80 25.34 19.93
CA PHE A 88 -20.95 24.45 20.71
C PHE A 88 -20.52 25.10 22.02
N ARG A 89 -20.20 24.26 22.99
CA ARG A 89 -19.50 24.62 24.22
C ARG A 89 -18.01 24.69 23.95
N TRP A 90 -17.43 25.88 24.15
CA TRP A 90 -15.98 26.08 24.15
C TRP A 90 -15.44 25.88 25.56
N ARG A 91 -14.35 25.11 25.70
CA ARG A 91 -13.49 25.10 26.89
C ARG A 91 -12.03 25.15 26.51
N SER A 92 -11.23 25.93 27.20
CA SER A 92 -9.81 26.05 26.87
C SER A 92 -8.91 26.33 28.06
N ALA A 93 -7.67 25.89 28.01
CA ALA A 93 -6.62 26.35 28.92
C ALA A 93 -5.26 26.39 28.21
N GLY A 94 -4.35 27.25 28.67
CA GLY A 94 -3.00 27.34 28.09
C GLY A 94 -2.92 27.95 26.68
N VAL A 95 -4.04 28.51 26.21
CA VAL A 95 -4.16 29.38 25.02
C VAL A 95 -4.72 30.74 25.45
N LEU A 96 -4.67 31.76 24.59
CA LEU A 96 -5.34 33.03 24.88
C LEU A 96 -6.87 32.80 25.03
N PRO A 97 -7.52 33.44 26.03
CA PRO A 97 -8.96 33.32 26.23
C PRO A 97 -9.75 34.05 25.13
N LEU A 98 -11.04 33.73 24.98
CA LEU A 98 -11.92 34.27 23.94
C LEU A 98 -11.97 35.80 23.89
N ASP A 99 -11.95 36.45 25.06
CA ASP A 99 -12.09 37.91 25.18
C ASP A 99 -10.79 38.69 24.91
N ALA A 100 -9.65 38.00 24.78
CA ALA A 100 -8.36 38.63 24.53
C ALA A 100 -8.25 39.27 23.13
N VAL A 101 -7.34 40.24 22.98
CA VAL A 101 -7.10 40.96 21.71
C VAL A 101 -6.71 40.03 20.57
N ASN A 102 -5.86 39.04 20.86
CA ASN A 102 -5.44 37.99 19.92
C ASN A 102 -6.03 36.63 20.30
N GLY A 103 -7.20 36.65 20.95
CA GLY A 103 -7.93 35.44 21.33
C GLY A 103 -8.45 34.68 20.10
N PRO A 104 -9.04 33.49 20.33
CA PRO A 104 -9.61 32.66 19.28
C PRO A 104 -10.53 33.43 18.34
N THR A 105 -10.19 33.39 17.05
CA THR A 105 -10.90 34.07 15.96
C THR A 105 -11.30 33.02 14.93
N LEU A 106 -12.54 33.12 14.47
CA LEU A 106 -13.03 32.34 13.33
C LEU A 106 -12.68 33.09 12.05
N THR A 107 -11.67 32.60 11.35
CA THR A 107 -11.36 32.99 9.99
C THR A 107 -12.26 32.22 9.04
N ILE A 108 -13.03 32.93 8.22
CA ILE A 108 -13.89 32.35 7.18
C ILE A 108 -13.27 32.72 5.84
N GLU A 109 -12.92 31.70 5.05
CA GLU A 109 -12.43 31.89 3.69
C GLU A 109 -13.50 31.49 2.70
N GLY A 110 -13.78 32.35 1.73
CA GLY A 110 -14.86 32.12 0.78
C GLY A 110 -14.87 33.14 -0.35
N ARG A 111 -16.02 33.30 -0.99
CA ARG A 111 -16.27 34.34 -1.99
C ARG A 111 -17.34 35.29 -1.50
N ASP A 112 -17.21 36.57 -1.79
CA ASP A 112 -18.24 37.57 -1.49
C ASP A 112 -19.45 37.47 -2.45
N ALA A 113 -20.40 38.40 -2.34
CA ALA A 113 -21.58 38.44 -3.19
C ALA A 113 -21.28 38.68 -4.69
N THR A 114 -20.10 39.20 -5.03
CA THR A 114 -19.63 39.42 -6.41
C THR A 114 -18.88 38.20 -6.96
N GLY A 115 -18.56 37.22 -6.12
CA GLY A 115 -17.76 36.05 -6.44
C GLY A 115 -16.25 36.25 -6.23
N ALA A 116 -15.82 37.40 -5.69
CA ALA A 116 -14.41 37.66 -5.41
C ALA A 116 -13.94 36.94 -4.14
N ALA A 117 -12.69 36.49 -4.10
CA ALA A 117 -12.10 35.88 -2.90
C ALA A 117 -12.08 36.89 -1.73
N HIS A 118 -12.58 36.46 -0.58
CA HIS A 118 -12.67 37.30 0.61
C HIS A 118 -12.44 36.48 1.87
N ILE A 119 -11.87 37.12 2.89
CA ILE A 119 -11.58 36.52 4.20
C ILE A 119 -12.23 37.37 5.27
N TRP A 120 -13.12 36.76 6.06
CA TRP A 120 -13.74 37.40 7.23
C TRP A 120 -13.07 36.95 8.51
N LEU A 121 -12.73 37.88 9.39
CA LEU A 121 -12.16 37.61 10.72
C LEU A 121 -13.22 37.85 11.80
N VAL A 122 -13.93 36.79 12.18
CA VAL A 122 -15.04 36.82 13.12
C VAL A 122 -14.53 36.55 14.54
N ARG A 123 -14.62 37.54 15.42
CA ARG A 123 -14.23 37.39 16.83
C ARG A 123 -15.26 36.55 17.58
N LEU A 124 -14.88 35.37 18.04
CA LEU A 124 -15.81 34.42 18.70
C LEU A 124 -16.49 35.00 19.95
N TRP A 125 -15.79 35.85 20.71
CA TRP A 125 -16.35 36.45 21.92
C TRP A 125 -17.60 37.30 21.69
N ASN A 126 -17.75 37.88 20.50
CA ASN A 126 -18.95 38.65 20.15
C ASN A 126 -20.20 37.75 20.05
N TYR A 127 -20.00 36.43 20.01
CA TYR A 127 -21.02 35.39 19.85
C TYR A 127 -20.99 34.39 21.02
N ALA A 128 -20.40 34.78 22.15
CA ALA A 128 -20.15 33.92 23.30
C ALA A 128 -21.02 34.30 24.52
N GLU A 129 -21.54 33.28 25.20
CA GLU A 129 -22.23 33.41 26.49
C GLU A 129 -21.54 32.55 27.55
N GLY A 130 -20.88 33.18 28.52
CA GLY A 130 -20.18 32.49 29.61
C GLY A 130 -18.87 33.17 29.99
N ALA A 131 -17.92 32.37 30.47
CA ALA A 131 -16.58 32.82 30.82
C ALA A 131 -15.64 32.78 29.59
N PRO A 132 -14.57 33.61 29.55
CA PRO A 132 -13.64 33.65 28.42
C PRO A 132 -12.94 32.32 28.08
N ASP A 133 -12.89 31.39 29.02
CA ASP A 133 -12.30 30.05 28.89
C ASP A 133 -13.37 28.93 28.92
N ASN A 134 -14.64 29.26 29.12
CA ASN A 134 -15.77 28.34 29.16
C ASN A 134 -17.08 29.06 28.78
N ALA A 135 -17.45 29.00 27.50
CA ALA A 135 -18.61 29.71 26.97
C ALA A 135 -19.43 28.85 26.00
N LEU A 136 -20.72 29.15 25.90
CA LEU A 136 -21.55 28.71 24.78
C LEU A 136 -21.28 29.66 23.60
N ILE A 137 -20.84 29.12 22.47
CA ILE A 137 -20.68 29.89 21.24
C ILE A 137 -21.87 29.60 20.32
N THR A 138 -22.50 30.65 19.77
CA THR A 138 -23.60 30.53 18.81
C THR A 138 -23.30 31.34 17.55
N LEU A 139 -23.09 30.65 16.42
CA LEU A 139 -22.67 31.24 15.16
C LEU A 139 -23.78 31.15 14.10
N PRO A 140 -24.70 32.12 14.04
CA PRO A 140 -25.69 32.22 12.96
C PRO A 140 -25.02 32.80 11.70
N PHE A 141 -24.68 31.95 10.73
CA PHE A 141 -23.84 32.34 9.57
C PHE A 141 -24.38 33.50 8.73
N SER A 142 -25.70 33.71 8.71
CA SER A 142 -26.32 34.84 8.00
C SER A 142 -26.22 36.18 8.72
N ASP A 143 -25.92 36.16 10.02
CA ASP A 143 -25.81 37.35 10.88
C ASP A 143 -24.38 37.52 11.43
N LEU A 144 -23.41 36.76 10.92
CA LEU A 144 -22.01 36.93 11.27
C LEU A 144 -21.45 38.20 10.62
N ALA A 145 -20.59 38.89 11.36
CA ALA A 145 -19.79 39.99 10.86
C ALA A 145 -18.36 39.89 11.39
N GLY A 146 -17.40 40.15 10.51
CA GLY A 146 -16.00 40.28 10.87
C GLY A 146 -15.71 41.60 11.57
N GLY A 147 -14.60 41.64 12.31
CA GLY A 147 -14.12 42.84 13.00
C GLY A 147 -14.32 42.80 14.53
N TRP A 148 -13.79 43.83 15.20
CA TRP A 148 -13.72 43.88 16.67
C TRP A 148 -15.07 44.15 17.34
N ASN A 149 -15.80 45.17 16.87
CA ASN A 149 -17.11 45.57 17.40
C ASN A 149 -18.17 45.47 16.32
N VAL A 150 -19.10 44.53 16.44
CA VAL A 150 -20.16 44.27 15.44
C VAL A 150 -21.46 45.04 15.72
N ASP A 151 -21.68 45.49 16.97
CA ASP A 151 -22.95 46.09 17.42
C ASP A 151 -23.25 47.50 16.87
N ASN A 152 -22.26 48.15 16.23
CA ASN A 152 -22.37 49.55 15.77
C ASN A 152 -22.37 49.70 14.23
N GLY A 153 -22.67 48.63 13.49
CA GLY A 153 -22.73 48.67 12.02
C GLY A 153 -21.37 48.86 11.31
N GLY A 154 -20.27 48.74 12.05
CA GLY A 154 -18.90 48.81 11.53
C GLY A 154 -18.24 47.45 11.26
N GLY A 155 -19.01 46.35 11.38
CA GLY A 155 -18.54 45.01 11.06
C GLY A 155 -18.56 44.75 9.55
N ASP A 156 -17.74 43.79 9.10
CA ASP A 156 -17.70 43.29 7.73
C ASP A 156 -18.65 42.09 7.58
N PRO A 157 -19.87 42.24 7.02
CA PRO A 157 -20.86 41.17 7.02
C PRO A 157 -20.40 39.95 6.23
N VAL A 158 -20.55 38.76 6.81
CA VAL A 158 -20.20 37.50 6.16
C VAL A 158 -21.18 37.21 5.03
N TRP A 159 -20.68 36.79 3.87
CA TRP A 159 -21.51 36.23 2.81
C TRP A 159 -21.53 34.70 2.89
N PRO A 160 -22.59 34.07 3.44
CA PRO A 160 -22.54 32.67 3.83
C PRO A 160 -22.78 31.70 2.68
N ARG A 161 -22.97 32.16 1.44
CA ARG A 161 -23.42 31.31 0.34
C ARG A 161 -22.30 30.60 -0.42
N ASN A 162 -21.05 30.97 -0.18
CA ASN A 162 -19.90 30.40 -0.86
C ASN A 162 -18.67 30.43 0.05
N ILE A 163 -18.71 29.65 1.13
CA ILE A 163 -17.60 29.48 2.07
C ILE A 163 -16.82 28.23 1.66
N ASP A 164 -15.50 28.35 1.55
CA ASP A 164 -14.60 27.22 1.28
C ASP A 164 -14.26 26.50 2.59
N ARG A 165 -13.80 27.23 3.60
CA ARG A 165 -13.42 26.66 4.90
C ARG A 165 -13.57 27.65 6.05
N LEU A 166 -13.66 27.07 7.25
CA LEU A 166 -13.63 27.74 8.55
C LEU A 166 -12.33 27.37 9.26
N PHE A 167 -11.75 28.33 9.95
CA PHE A 167 -10.50 28.17 10.68
C PHE A 167 -10.62 28.87 12.05
N LEU A 168 -10.57 28.10 13.14
CA LEU A 168 -10.58 28.62 14.50
C LEU A 168 -9.14 28.72 15.00
N SER A 169 -8.67 29.93 15.31
CA SER A 169 -7.29 30.14 15.75
C SER A 169 -7.06 29.79 17.22
N LEU A 170 -5.90 29.18 17.50
CA LEU A 170 -5.38 28.88 18.83
C LEU A 170 -3.98 29.47 18.95
N THR A 171 -3.80 30.40 19.89
CA THR A 171 -2.55 31.14 20.07
C THR A 171 -2.04 31.00 21.51
N PRO A 172 -0.71 30.97 21.73
CA PRO A 172 -0.14 30.84 23.06
C PRO A 172 -0.29 32.12 23.88
N PRO A 173 -0.23 32.03 25.22
CA PRO A 173 -0.03 33.19 26.08
C PRO A 173 1.22 33.98 25.65
N GLY A 174 1.09 35.30 25.47
CA GLY A 174 2.16 36.15 24.99
C GLY A 174 2.34 36.15 23.46
N PHE A 175 1.32 35.72 22.71
CA PHE A 175 1.31 35.73 21.26
C PHE A 175 1.64 37.10 20.66
N VAL A 176 2.52 37.10 19.67
CA VAL A 176 2.90 38.25 18.84
C VAL A 176 2.85 37.78 17.39
N ALA A 177 1.92 38.35 16.63
CA ALA A 177 1.72 37.97 15.23
C ALA A 177 3.04 38.05 14.44
N GLN A 178 3.32 37.01 13.64
CA GLN A 178 4.49 36.91 12.77
C GLN A 178 5.84 36.95 13.49
N SER A 179 5.89 36.74 14.81
CA SER A 179 7.14 36.70 15.56
C SER A 179 7.80 35.33 15.52
N GLU A 180 9.07 35.30 15.12
CA GLU A 180 9.91 34.09 15.19
C GLU A 180 10.59 33.90 16.56
N ASP A 181 10.39 34.84 17.49
CA ASP A 181 10.97 34.77 18.83
C ASP A 181 10.43 33.56 19.59
N LEU A 182 11.31 32.90 20.33
CA LEU A 182 10.90 31.89 21.30
C LEU A 182 10.07 32.50 22.44
N LEU A 183 9.09 31.74 22.94
CA LEU A 183 8.42 32.02 24.21
C LEU A 183 9.42 31.98 25.38
N PRO A 184 9.14 32.52 26.57
CA PRO A 184 10.04 32.37 27.73
C PRO A 184 10.29 30.90 28.10
N ALA A 185 9.26 30.06 27.98
CA ALA A 185 9.32 28.61 28.12
C ALA A 185 8.32 27.98 27.15
N ARG A 186 8.48 26.68 26.87
CA ARG A 186 7.48 25.88 26.14
C ARG A 186 6.13 25.98 26.86
N ALA A 187 5.06 26.16 26.11
CA ALA A 187 3.70 26.20 26.65
C ALA A 187 2.85 25.08 26.06
N ASN A 188 2.03 24.43 26.89
CA ASN A 188 0.99 23.51 26.43
C ASN A 188 -0.36 24.21 26.53
N GLY A 189 -1.24 23.94 25.58
CA GLY A 189 -2.63 24.43 25.60
C GLY A 189 -3.59 23.41 25.03
N TYR A 190 -4.87 23.57 25.34
CA TYR A 190 -5.93 22.78 24.74
C TYR A 190 -7.19 23.61 24.49
N VAL A 191 -7.98 23.15 23.53
CA VAL A 191 -9.35 23.58 23.26
C VAL A 191 -10.23 22.34 23.14
N GLU A 192 -11.38 22.36 23.79
CA GLU A 192 -12.44 21.37 23.65
C GLU A 192 -13.67 22.07 23.06
N LEU A 193 -14.21 21.48 21.99
CA LEU A 193 -15.54 21.78 21.48
C LEU A 193 -16.44 20.60 21.88
N SER A 194 -17.48 20.86 22.65
CA SER A 194 -18.50 19.87 23.01
C SER A 194 -19.90 20.41 22.75
N GLU A 195 -20.94 19.57 22.86
CA GLU A 195 -22.32 19.99 22.55
C GLU A 195 -22.42 20.56 21.12
N ILE A 196 -21.64 20.01 20.17
CA ILE A 196 -21.63 20.49 18.78
C ILE A 196 -22.98 20.17 18.12
N LEU A 197 -23.70 21.23 17.79
CA LEU A 197 -25.03 21.17 17.21
C LEU A 197 -25.11 22.10 15.99
N CYS A 198 -25.72 21.58 14.92
CA CYS A 198 -25.98 22.34 13.71
C CYS A 198 -27.49 22.36 13.42
N GLU A 199 -28.08 23.56 13.31
CA GLU A 199 -29.50 23.75 13.10
C GLU A 199 -29.78 24.72 11.94
N GLY A 200 -31.04 24.77 11.50
CA GLY A 200 -31.50 25.67 10.46
C GLY A 200 -31.53 25.01 9.08
N ASP A 201 -31.09 25.74 8.05
CA ASP A 201 -31.03 25.23 6.68
C ASP A 201 -29.72 24.46 6.44
N ARG A 202 -29.79 23.38 5.66
CA ARG A 202 -28.65 22.49 5.34
C ARG A 202 -27.84 22.00 6.56
N PRO A 203 -28.48 21.57 7.67
CA PRO A 203 -27.76 21.14 8.87
C PRO A 203 -27.12 19.75 8.71
N MET A 204 -27.53 18.99 7.69
CA MET A 204 -27.04 17.65 7.39
C MET A 204 -26.28 17.64 6.07
N LEU A 205 -25.19 16.86 6.00
CA LEU A 205 -24.46 16.55 4.79
C LEU A 205 -24.65 15.09 4.43
N GLU A 206 -24.93 14.83 3.16
CA GLU A 206 -24.88 13.47 2.62
C GLU A 206 -23.43 12.96 2.68
N VAL A 207 -23.23 11.72 3.09
CA VAL A 207 -21.93 11.05 3.21
C VAL A 207 -22.00 9.67 2.58
N GLY A 208 -20.91 9.16 2.03
CA GLY A 208 -20.91 7.80 1.46
C GLY A 208 -21.00 6.73 2.55
N ASP A 209 -21.92 5.78 2.44
CA ASP A 209 -22.11 4.69 3.40
C ASP A 209 -21.75 3.33 2.79
N VAL A 210 -20.59 3.28 2.14
CA VAL A 210 -20.12 2.07 1.48
C VAL A 210 -19.35 1.19 2.46
N LEU A 211 -19.70 -0.09 2.48
CA LEU A 211 -18.98 -1.12 3.21
C LEU A 211 -18.51 -2.22 2.25
N VAL A 212 -17.27 -2.12 1.81
CA VAL A 212 -16.60 -3.17 1.03
C VAL A 212 -16.40 -4.40 1.93
N PRO A 213 -16.68 -5.62 1.43
CA PRO A 213 -16.43 -6.83 2.21
C PRO A 213 -14.95 -6.99 2.58
N PRO A 214 -14.64 -7.59 3.75
CA PRO A 214 -13.26 -7.93 4.09
C PRO A 214 -12.60 -8.80 3.03
N HIS A 215 -11.36 -8.46 2.67
CA HIS A 215 -10.65 -9.03 1.52
C HIS A 215 -9.23 -9.52 1.84
N GLY A 216 -8.87 -9.65 3.13
CA GLY A 216 -7.58 -10.24 3.56
C GLY A 216 -6.37 -9.31 3.52
N VAL A 217 -6.35 -8.31 2.64
CA VAL A 217 -5.32 -7.26 2.60
C VAL A 217 -5.44 -6.29 3.78
N GLN A 218 -4.30 -5.90 4.34
CA GLN A 218 -4.13 -5.01 5.48
C GLN A 218 -3.63 -3.63 5.04
N MET A 219 -3.73 -2.65 5.93
CA MET A 219 -3.44 -1.25 5.63
C MET A 219 -2.24 -0.75 6.41
N ALA A 220 -1.42 0.04 5.74
CA ALA A 220 -0.38 0.84 6.37
C ALA A 220 -0.69 2.35 6.32
N THR A 221 -0.32 3.04 7.38
CA THR A 221 -0.62 4.46 7.64
C THR A 221 0.59 5.14 8.25
N ALA A 222 0.67 6.46 8.18
CA ALA A 222 1.70 7.24 8.87
C ALA A 222 1.11 8.36 9.71
N TYR A 223 1.71 8.62 10.87
CA TYR A 223 1.37 9.79 11.70
C TYR A 223 1.82 11.09 11.02
N ASP A 224 2.97 11.12 10.36
CA ASP A 224 3.43 12.29 9.61
C ASP A 224 2.47 12.70 8.47
N ASP A 225 1.70 11.75 7.93
CA ASP A 225 0.68 12.01 6.90
C ASP A 225 -0.71 12.34 7.48
N SER A 226 -0.92 12.10 8.77
CA SER A 226 -2.26 12.06 9.37
C SER A 226 -2.41 12.81 10.69
N TYR A 227 -1.35 13.42 11.21
CA TYR A 227 -1.35 14.15 12.49
C TYR A 227 -2.42 15.26 12.55
N ASN A 228 -2.76 15.79 11.37
CA ASN A 228 -3.74 16.84 11.17
C ASN A 228 -5.20 16.33 11.19
N GLN A 229 -5.42 15.02 11.11
CA GLN A 229 -6.76 14.41 11.04
C GLN A 229 -7.15 13.74 12.35
N THR A 230 -8.46 13.56 12.60
CA THR A 230 -8.88 12.73 13.73
C THR A 230 -8.60 11.24 13.45
N PRO A 231 -8.19 10.45 14.46
CA PRO A 231 -8.04 9.01 14.30
C PRO A 231 -9.33 8.30 13.87
N ALA A 232 -10.48 8.80 14.30
CA ALA A 232 -11.80 8.26 13.95
C ALA A 232 -12.08 8.35 12.45
N ARG A 233 -11.62 9.40 11.76
CA ARG A 233 -11.73 9.55 10.31
C ARG A 233 -10.90 8.52 9.54
N LEU A 234 -9.66 8.29 9.99
CA LEU A 234 -8.79 7.27 9.37
C LEU A 234 -9.43 5.89 9.49
N LEU A 235 -9.83 5.49 10.69
CA LEU A 235 -10.43 4.18 10.93
C LEU A 235 -11.75 3.99 10.19
N ARG A 236 -12.52 5.07 9.99
CA ARG A 236 -13.70 5.05 9.14
C ARG A 236 -13.35 4.66 7.70
N ASN A 237 -12.30 5.27 7.12
CA ASN A 237 -11.85 4.93 5.77
C ASN A 237 -11.44 3.46 5.68
N LEU A 238 -10.59 3.00 6.61
CA LEU A 238 -10.15 1.60 6.68
C LEU A 238 -11.34 0.63 6.77
N ARG A 239 -12.28 0.90 7.66
CA ARG A 239 -13.44 0.05 7.87
C ARG A 239 -14.33 -0.02 6.63
N GLY A 240 -14.64 1.14 6.04
CA GLY A 240 -15.49 1.26 4.86
C GLY A 240 -14.90 0.58 3.62
N LEU A 241 -13.57 0.63 3.46
CA LEU A 241 -12.86 0.01 2.35
C LEU A 241 -12.55 -1.49 2.52
N GLY A 242 -13.00 -2.12 3.60
CA GLY A 242 -12.86 -3.57 3.79
C GLY A 242 -11.60 -4.01 4.54
N TYR A 243 -10.66 -3.12 4.85
CA TYR A 243 -9.45 -3.46 5.62
C TYR A 243 -9.79 -3.95 7.04
N ARG A 244 -9.26 -5.11 7.43
CA ARG A 244 -9.44 -5.77 8.74
C ARG A 244 -8.10 -6.33 9.23
N GLY A 245 -8.02 -6.74 10.50
CA GLY A 245 -6.83 -7.37 11.06
C GLY A 245 -5.83 -6.33 11.59
N ARG A 246 -4.59 -6.39 11.12
CA ARG A 246 -3.50 -5.52 11.57
C ARG A 246 -3.47 -4.21 10.77
N ILE A 247 -3.16 -3.12 11.47
CA ILE A 247 -2.80 -1.84 10.87
C ILE A 247 -1.31 -1.61 11.14
N LEU A 248 -0.54 -1.35 10.08
CA LEU A 248 0.84 -0.90 10.22
C LEU A 248 0.84 0.62 10.33
N HIS A 249 1.30 1.16 11.46
CA HIS A 249 1.31 2.60 11.72
C HIS A 249 2.72 3.11 11.93
N TYR A 250 3.28 3.73 10.88
CA TYR A 250 4.55 4.44 10.96
C TYR A 250 4.38 5.72 11.76
N VAL A 251 5.14 5.86 12.85
CA VAL A 251 5.04 7.04 13.71
C VAL A 251 5.68 8.28 13.08
N GLY A 252 6.42 8.11 11.98
CA GLY A 252 7.05 9.19 11.24
C GLY A 252 8.46 9.54 11.71
N MET A 253 9.10 10.46 11.00
CA MET A 253 10.36 11.12 11.36
C MET A 253 10.12 12.43 12.15
N SER A 254 8.86 12.88 12.22
CA SER A 254 8.49 14.16 12.82
C SER A 254 7.20 14.09 13.65
N HIS A 255 6.78 15.24 14.19
CA HIS A 255 5.55 15.46 14.97
C HIS A 255 5.36 14.70 16.30
N PHE A 256 6.10 13.62 16.59
CA PHE A 256 5.83 12.79 17.77
C PHE A 256 6.66 13.13 19.02
N TYR A 257 7.88 13.62 18.85
CA TYR A 257 8.81 13.84 19.96
C TYR A 257 8.71 15.24 20.55
N ARG A 258 9.04 15.34 21.84
CA ARG A 258 9.17 16.60 22.54
C ARG A 258 10.43 17.32 22.10
N LEU A 259 10.32 18.64 21.99
CA LEU A 259 11.46 19.52 21.74
C LEU A 259 11.94 20.21 23.02
N THR A 260 13.26 20.27 23.18
CA THR A 260 13.96 21.04 24.22
C THR A 260 14.87 22.09 23.57
N ARG A 261 15.27 23.10 24.35
CA ARG A 261 16.12 24.19 23.86
C ARG A 261 17.57 23.89 24.19
N ASP A 262 18.43 23.95 23.18
CA ASP A 262 19.88 23.94 23.32
C ASP A 262 20.46 25.15 22.57
N ASN A 263 21.05 26.10 23.30
CA ASN A 263 21.65 27.33 22.77
C ASN A 263 20.77 28.11 21.74
N GLY A 264 19.44 28.06 21.92
CA GLY A 264 18.47 28.72 21.03
C GLY A 264 17.93 27.83 19.90
N THR A 265 18.53 26.67 19.66
CA THR A 265 18.04 25.64 18.73
C THR A 265 17.06 24.72 19.45
N LEU A 266 16.06 24.21 18.73
CA LEU A 266 15.10 23.23 19.25
C LEU A 266 15.50 21.84 18.78
N LEU A 267 15.90 20.98 19.73
CA LEU A 267 16.33 19.61 19.48
C LEU A 267 15.37 18.62 20.14
N ALA A 268 15.36 17.38 19.65
CA ALA A 268 14.63 16.30 20.28
C ALA A 268 15.09 16.10 21.73
N ASP A 269 14.13 15.94 22.63
CA ASP A 269 14.37 15.66 24.04
C ASP A 269 15.13 14.34 24.21
N GLU A 270 16.30 14.38 24.87
CA GLU A 270 17.19 13.23 25.03
C GLU A 270 16.54 12.06 25.79
N ALA A 271 15.50 12.31 26.61
CA ALA A 271 14.81 11.29 27.37
C ALA A 271 13.74 10.53 26.56
N GLY A 272 13.61 10.80 25.25
CA GLY A 272 12.68 10.10 24.36
C GLY A 272 11.22 10.35 24.73
N ILE A 273 10.90 11.55 25.21
CA ILE A 273 9.55 11.92 25.62
C ILE A 273 8.71 12.28 24.38
N LEU A 274 7.48 11.77 24.29
CA LEU A 274 6.51 12.18 23.28
C LEU A 274 5.96 13.58 23.59
N CYS A 275 5.70 14.39 22.56
CA CYS A 275 5.00 15.65 22.73
C CYS A 275 3.54 15.39 23.14
N THR A 276 2.92 16.37 23.80
CA THR A 276 1.55 16.21 24.34
C THR A 276 0.52 15.89 23.25
N PRO A 277 0.53 16.59 22.09
CA PRO A 277 -0.38 16.28 20.99
C PRO A 277 -0.25 14.84 20.48
N ALA A 278 0.97 14.38 20.22
CA ALA A 278 1.18 13.02 19.72
C ALA A 278 0.74 11.95 20.72
N GLN A 279 0.98 12.17 22.01
CA GLN A 279 0.48 11.25 23.05
C GLN A 279 -1.05 11.18 23.07
N SER A 280 -1.73 12.32 22.95
CA SER A 280 -3.19 12.42 22.91
C SER A 280 -3.76 11.71 21.68
N TRP A 281 -3.18 11.99 20.50
CA TRP A 281 -3.58 11.42 19.23
C TRP A 281 -3.42 9.90 19.18
N HIS A 282 -2.23 9.39 19.51
CA HIS A 282 -1.97 7.94 19.48
C HIS A 282 -2.77 7.21 20.56
N GLY A 283 -2.93 7.79 21.75
CA GLY A 283 -3.80 7.23 22.79
C GLY A 283 -5.24 7.05 22.30
N ASN A 284 -5.79 8.06 21.60
CA ASN A 284 -7.12 7.97 20.99
C ASN A 284 -7.17 6.95 19.85
N PHE A 285 -6.19 6.97 18.94
CA PHE A 285 -6.11 6.03 17.82
C PHE A 285 -6.06 4.58 18.30
N PHE A 286 -5.21 4.27 19.27
CA PHE A 286 -5.01 2.91 19.77
C PHE A 286 -6.26 2.39 20.48
N ALA A 287 -6.92 3.24 21.28
CA ALA A 287 -8.19 2.89 21.91
C ALA A 287 -9.30 2.61 20.87
N LEU A 288 -9.38 3.42 19.81
CA LEU A 288 -10.35 3.22 18.73
C LEU A 288 -10.04 1.97 17.89
N CYS A 289 -8.77 1.67 17.62
CA CYS A 289 -8.34 0.42 16.99
C CYS A 289 -8.85 -0.78 17.79
N LYS A 290 -8.58 -0.79 19.11
CA LYS A 290 -9.06 -1.85 20.00
C LYS A 290 -10.58 -1.99 19.96
N ALA A 291 -11.30 -0.87 20.04
CA ALA A 291 -12.77 -0.86 20.03
C ALA A 291 -13.36 -1.41 18.72
N GLN A 292 -12.65 -1.26 17.60
CA GLN A 292 -13.07 -1.75 16.28
C GLN A 292 -12.51 -3.14 15.92
N GLY A 293 -11.72 -3.75 16.82
CA GLY A 293 -11.14 -5.08 16.64
C GLY A 293 -9.91 -5.11 15.73
N TYR A 294 -9.20 -3.99 15.59
CA TYR A 294 -7.90 -3.95 14.93
C TYR A 294 -6.77 -4.27 15.91
N GLU A 295 -5.76 -4.96 15.39
CA GLU A 295 -4.42 -4.98 15.98
C GLU A 295 -3.59 -3.87 15.36
N LEU A 296 -2.56 -3.39 16.07
CA LEU A 296 -1.79 -2.23 15.63
C LEU A 296 -0.30 -2.48 15.79
N ILE A 297 0.43 -2.36 14.68
CA ILE A 297 1.89 -2.36 14.66
C ILE A 297 2.35 -0.91 14.76
N ALA A 298 3.01 -0.55 15.86
CA ALA A 298 3.74 0.71 15.93
C ALA A 298 5.09 0.55 15.21
N SER A 299 5.29 1.28 14.11
CA SER A 299 6.53 1.26 13.34
C SER A 299 7.37 2.49 13.65
N LEU A 300 8.63 2.27 14.05
CA LEU A 300 9.60 3.31 14.36
C LEU A 300 10.87 3.11 13.50
N SER A 301 11.26 4.15 12.78
CA SER A 301 12.48 4.16 11.97
C SER A 301 13.70 4.69 12.73
N TYR A 302 14.88 4.51 12.12
CA TYR A 302 16.14 5.12 12.57
C TYR A 302 16.28 6.56 12.02
N GLU A 303 15.15 7.27 11.91
CA GLU A 303 15.09 8.61 11.32
C GLU A 303 14.54 9.64 12.30
N LEU A 304 15.02 10.87 12.15
CA LEU A 304 14.48 12.03 12.85
C LEU A 304 14.61 13.27 11.96
N LEU A 305 13.65 14.20 12.00
CA LEU A 305 13.73 15.43 11.23
C LEU A 305 15.06 16.16 11.47
N ALA A 306 15.82 16.44 10.41
CA ALA A 306 17.23 16.82 10.51
C ALA A 306 17.46 18.08 11.35
N GLN A 307 16.57 19.06 11.26
CA GLN A 307 16.67 20.32 12.00
C GLN A 307 16.50 20.16 13.52
N ASN A 308 15.89 19.05 13.97
CA ASN A 308 15.66 18.73 15.37
C ASN A 308 16.59 17.63 15.89
N CYS A 309 17.45 17.08 15.03
CA CYS A 309 18.36 16.00 15.38
C CYS A 309 19.69 16.53 15.94
N PRO A 310 20.12 16.14 17.15
CA PRO A 310 21.43 16.47 17.67
C PRO A 310 22.55 16.08 16.67
N ALA A 311 23.50 16.97 16.44
CA ALA A 311 24.50 16.80 15.39
C ALA A 311 25.40 15.56 15.56
N SER A 312 25.59 15.10 16.80
CA SER A 312 26.37 13.91 17.16
C SER A 312 25.63 12.59 16.92
N TRP A 313 24.31 12.62 16.78
CA TRP A 313 23.49 11.42 16.55
C TRP A 313 23.47 11.01 15.09
N GLN A 314 23.84 11.91 14.19
CA GLN A 314 23.63 11.77 12.76
C GLN A 314 24.76 10.96 12.11
N GLN A 315 24.38 10.03 11.23
CA GLN A 315 25.29 9.35 10.33
C GLN A 315 26.02 10.34 9.40
N ARG A 316 27.29 10.06 9.07
CA ARG A 316 28.13 10.92 8.22
C ARG A 316 28.95 10.14 7.21
N THR A 317 29.16 10.71 6.04
CA THR A 317 30.13 10.25 5.03
C THR A 317 31.56 10.50 5.50
N ALA A 318 32.54 9.91 4.81
CA ALA A 318 33.96 10.03 5.15
C ALA A 318 34.52 11.47 5.12
N ASP A 319 33.89 12.37 4.35
CA ASP A 319 34.22 13.80 4.31
C ASP A 319 33.49 14.64 5.38
N GLY A 320 32.67 13.99 6.22
CA GLY A 320 31.92 14.61 7.30
C GLY A 320 30.52 15.11 6.91
N THR A 321 30.09 14.94 5.65
CA THR A 321 28.75 15.33 5.20
C THR A 321 27.68 14.51 5.93
N PRO A 322 26.66 15.15 6.54
CA PRO A 322 25.55 14.42 7.17
C PRO A 322 24.72 13.62 6.17
N GLY A 323 24.33 12.40 6.55
CA GLY A 323 23.31 11.63 5.81
C GLY A 323 21.94 12.31 5.87
N ARG A 324 21.31 12.47 4.70
CA ARG A 324 20.01 13.12 4.52
C ARG A 324 19.17 12.39 3.48
N THR A 325 17.88 12.23 3.78
CA THR A 325 16.88 11.77 2.81
C THR A 325 16.54 12.83 1.77
N GLY A 326 15.84 12.45 0.70
CA GLY A 326 15.38 13.37 -0.36
C GLY A 326 14.17 14.25 0.00
N TRP A 327 13.57 14.09 1.18
CA TRP A 327 12.42 14.89 1.62
C TRP A 327 12.77 16.35 1.90
N ASP A 328 11.77 17.25 1.78
CA ASP A 328 11.90 18.67 2.16
C ASP A 328 10.88 19.04 3.25
N PRO A 329 11.33 19.42 4.46
CA PRO A 329 12.70 19.33 4.97
C PRO A 329 13.15 17.87 5.19
N PRO A 330 14.47 17.58 5.13
CA PRO A 330 14.97 16.20 5.17
C PRO A 330 14.99 15.61 6.59
N SER A 331 14.94 14.28 6.71
CA SER A 331 15.39 13.59 7.92
C SER A 331 16.91 13.46 7.98
N ALA A 332 17.39 13.26 9.20
CA ALA A 332 18.71 12.74 9.50
C ALA A 332 18.58 11.27 9.92
N LEU A 333 19.55 10.46 9.51
CA LEU A 333 19.64 9.06 9.88
C LEU A 333 20.44 8.93 11.18
N LEU A 334 19.86 8.25 12.16
CA LEU A 334 20.47 8.02 13.46
C LEU A 334 21.54 6.95 13.35
N SER A 335 22.72 7.21 13.92
CA SER A 335 23.85 6.28 13.86
C SER A 335 23.61 5.07 14.77
N PRO A 336 23.57 3.83 14.22
CA PRO A 336 23.48 2.61 15.02
C PRO A 336 24.60 2.44 16.06
N ALA A 337 25.73 3.12 15.85
CA ALA A 337 26.88 3.13 16.74
C ALA A 337 26.73 4.07 17.94
N ASN A 338 25.83 5.05 17.87
CA ASN A 338 25.72 6.10 18.87
C ASN A 338 24.81 5.66 20.03
N PRO A 339 25.35 5.47 21.26
CA PRO A 339 24.55 4.96 22.38
C PRO A 339 23.47 5.93 22.85
N GLN A 340 23.63 7.24 22.68
CA GLN A 340 22.62 8.23 23.04
C GLN A 340 21.44 8.19 22.06
N ALA A 341 21.73 8.17 20.74
CA ALA A 341 20.71 8.06 19.71
C ALA A 341 19.91 6.75 19.84
N MET A 342 20.61 5.63 20.08
CA MET A 342 19.94 4.33 20.24
C MET A 342 19.18 4.23 21.57
N GLY A 343 19.71 4.81 22.65
CA GLY A 343 18.98 4.92 23.93
C GLY A 343 17.70 5.75 23.79
N TRP A 344 17.75 6.81 22.98
CA TRP A 344 16.58 7.62 22.65
C TRP A 344 15.51 6.82 21.88
N LEU A 345 15.90 6.07 20.84
CA LEU A 345 14.98 5.20 20.10
C LEU A 345 14.31 4.15 21.01
N GLN A 346 15.09 3.52 21.89
CA GLN A 346 14.58 2.55 22.87
C GLN A 346 13.57 3.20 23.84
N ALA A 347 13.85 4.41 24.29
CA ALA A 347 12.94 5.16 25.17
C ALA A 347 11.62 5.49 24.44
N VAL A 348 11.69 5.98 23.20
CA VAL A 348 10.52 6.27 22.36
C VAL A 348 9.69 5.02 22.11
N ALA A 349 10.34 3.91 21.71
CA ALA A 349 9.68 2.62 21.54
C ALA A 349 8.92 2.21 22.81
N GLY A 350 9.55 2.34 23.99
CA GLY A 350 8.91 2.08 25.28
C GLY A 350 7.67 2.96 25.55
N ARG A 351 7.62 4.20 25.04
CA ARG A 351 6.42 5.06 25.16
C ARG A 351 5.27 4.54 24.29
N PHE A 352 5.53 4.14 23.06
CA PHE A 352 4.50 3.55 22.20
C PHE A 352 4.02 2.20 22.72
N VAL A 353 4.91 1.35 23.24
CA VAL A 353 4.53 0.12 23.94
C VAL A 353 3.61 0.43 25.13
N THR A 354 3.92 1.47 25.90
CA THR A 354 3.06 1.90 27.02
C THR A 354 1.66 2.31 26.54
N LEU A 355 1.56 3.05 25.43
CA LEU A 355 0.27 3.43 24.85
C LEU A 355 -0.53 2.21 24.35
N GLN A 356 0.12 1.25 23.69
CA GLN A 356 -0.53 0.00 23.25
C GLN A 356 -1.12 -0.76 24.45
N LYS A 357 -0.34 -0.89 25.53
CA LYS A 357 -0.77 -1.53 26.78
C LYS A 357 -1.94 -0.80 27.45
N GLN A 358 -1.90 0.53 27.48
CA GLN A 358 -2.98 1.34 28.04
C GLN A 358 -4.29 1.16 27.27
N ALA A 359 -4.22 0.95 25.95
CA ALA A 359 -5.37 0.64 25.11
C ALA A 359 -5.82 -0.84 25.19
N GLY A 360 -5.06 -1.71 25.86
CA GLY A 360 -5.34 -3.15 25.94
C GLY A 360 -5.09 -3.90 24.62
N LEU A 361 -4.18 -3.39 23.79
CA LEU A 361 -3.71 -4.05 22.58
C LEU A 361 -2.53 -4.99 22.90
N PRO A 362 -2.32 -6.07 22.10
CA PRO A 362 -1.03 -6.75 22.08
C PRO A 362 0.06 -5.75 21.65
N VAL A 363 1.31 -6.03 22.00
CA VAL A 363 2.44 -5.20 21.59
C VAL A 363 2.95 -5.71 20.25
N LEU A 364 2.55 -5.07 19.16
CA LEU A 364 3.17 -5.31 17.85
C LEU A 364 4.05 -4.11 17.52
N PHE A 365 5.32 -4.37 17.20
CA PHE A 365 6.30 -3.29 16.98
C PHE A 365 7.20 -3.60 15.79
N GLN A 366 7.21 -2.72 14.80
CA GLN A 366 8.13 -2.81 13.67
C GLN A 366 9.34 -1.91 13.92
N ILE A 367 10.53 -2.47 13.73
CA ILE A 367 11.76 -1.71 13.52
C ILE A 367 11.85 -1.42 12.02
N GLY A 368 11.55 -0.18 11.65
CA GLY A 368 11.58 0.30 10.27
C GLY A 368 12.96 0.88 9.90
N GLU A 369 13.28 0.87 8.60
CA GLU A 369 14.35 1.68 7.99
C GLU A 369 15.69 1.68 8.75
N ALA A 370 16.06 0.55 9.34
CA ALA A 370 17.30 0.40 10.09
C ALA A 370 18.44 0.09 9.11
N TRP A 371 19.12 1.13 8.60
CA TRP A 371 20.26 0.98 7.68
C TRP A 371 21.33 2.05 7.84
N TRP A 372 22.52 1.75 7.31
CA TRP A 372 23.54 2.71 6.95
C TRP A 372 23.14 3.41 5.66
N TRP A 373 22.96 4.73 5.74
CA TRP A 373 22.55 5.55 4.60
C TRP A 373 23.62 5.58 3.52
N VAL A 374 23.19 5.65 2.27
CA VAL A 374 24.05 5.96 1.13
C VAL A 374 23.49 7.22 0.48
N THR A 375 24.33 8.24 0.31
CA THR A 375 23.92 9.48 -0.35
C THR A 375 23.57 9.23 -1.82
N PRO A 376 22.84 10.13 -2.50
CA PRO A 376 22.61 10.02 -3.94
C PRO A 376 23.91 9.87 -4.76
N ASP A 377 25.00 10.50 -4.30
CA ASP A 377 26.33 10.40 -4.91
C ASP A 377 27.02 9.04 -4.69
N GLY A 378 26.45 8.15 -3.88
CA GLY A 378 26.97 6.80 -3.62
C GLY A 378 27.83 6.67 -2.38
N ALA A 379 28.02 7.74 -1.60
CA ALA A 379 28.85 7.72 -0.40
C ALA A 379 28.09 7.12 0.80
N ILE A 380 28.66 6.11 1.45
CA ILE A 380 28.06 5.48 2.63
C ILE A 380 28.33 6.29 3.90
N CYS A 381 27.32 6.40 4.77
CA CYS A 381 27.33 7.25 5.95
C CYS A 381 27.67 6.49 7.25
N LEU A 382 28.84 5.86 7.33
CA LEU A 382 29.31 5.09 8.49
C LEU A 382 30.54 5.69 9.21
N TYR A 383 30.73 7.00 9.06
CA TYR A 383 31.95 7.73 9.49
C TYR A 383 31.66 8.84 10.52
N ASP A 384 30.53 8.79 11.22
CA ASP A 384 30.36 9.64 12.41
C ASP A 384 31.34 9.23 13.53
N ASP A 385 31.51 10.08 14.55
CA ASP A 385 32.52 9.85 15.60
C ASP A 385 32.31 8.51 16.35
N ALA A 386 31.05 8.13 16.59
CA ALA A 386 30.72 6.90 17.29
C ALA A 386 30.97 5.68 16.40
N ALA A 387 30.54 5.75 15.14
CA ALA A 387 30.77 4.69 14.15
C ALA A 387 32.27 4.51 13.88
N SER A 388 33.03 5.58 13.67
CA SER A 388 34.48 5.53 13.44
C SER A 388 35.19 4.86 14.61
N THR A 389 34.83 5.22 15.85
CA THR A 389 35.38 4.58 17.05
C THR A 389 35.04 3.08 17.11
N ALA A 390 33.78 2.71 16.86
CA ALA A 390 33.32 1.31 16.89
C ALA A 390 33.95 0.46 15.77
N LEU A 391 34.29 1.09 14.63
CA LEU A 391 34.80 0.43 13.43
C LEU A 391 36.33 0.48 13.31
N GLY A 392 37.04 0.65 14.43
CA GLY A 392 38.50 0.55 14.50
C GLY A 392 39.25 1.89 14.60
N GLY A 393 38.55 3.00 14.80
CA GLY A 393 39.09 4.35 15.01
C GLY A 393 39.36 5.11 13.71
N ASP A 394 40.02 4.46 12.75
CA ASP A 394 40.35 5.02 11.43
C ASP A 394 39.86 4.07 10.31
N PRO A 395 38.53 3.95 10.12
CA PRO A 395 37.97 3.02 9.14
C PRO A 395 38.35 3.43 7.71
N VAL A 396 38.64 2.44 6.85
CA VAL A 396 38.95 2.68 5.44
C VAL A 396 37.79 3.39 4.72
N ALA A 397 38.10 4.44 3.96
CA ALA A 397 37.08 5.23 3.27
C ALA A 397 36.41 4.46 2.10
N ILE A 398 35.10 4.60 1.98
CA ILE A 398 34.27 4.13 0.87
C ILE A 398 33.49 5.35 0.35
N PRO A 399 34.11 6.15 -0.54
CA PRO A 399 33.47 7.36 -1.06
C PRO A 399 32.37 7.07 -2.08
N ASP A 400 32.36 5.87 -2.67
CA ASP A 400 31.37 5.44 -3.64
C ASP A 400 31.13 3.92 -3.53
N MET A 401 29.93 3.52 -3.14
CA MET A 401 29.49 2.13 -3.02
C MET A 401 29.35 1.42 -4.38
N ARG A 402 29.37 2.16 -5.49
CA ARG A 402 29.31 1.61 -6.84
C ARG A 402 30.66 1.18 -7.39
N ALA A 403 31.75 1.60 -6.75
CA ALA A 403 33.09 1.20 -7.13
C ALA A 403 33.40 -0.24 -6.69
N ALA A 404 34.36 -0.88 -7.35
CA ALA A 404 34.88 -2.17 -6.92
C ALA A 404 35.57 -2.02 -5.55
N LEU A 405 35.05 -2.69 -4.53
CA LEU A 405 35.54 -2.59 -3.16
C LEU A 405 36.69 -3.57 -2.88
N SER A 406 37.70 -3.09 -2.15
CA SER A 406 38.81 -3.90 -1.66
C SER A 406 38.40 -4.81 -0.49
N ALA A 407 39.24 -5.80 -0.16
CA ALA A 407 38.99 -6.68 0.98
C ALA A 407 38.85 -5.93 2.33
N PRO A 408 39.65 -4.90 2.64
CA PRO A 408 39.42 -4.08 3.84
C PRO A 408 38.08 -3.34 3.83
N GLN A 409 37.63 -2.84 2.68
CA GLN A 409 36.36 -2.11 2.56
C GLN A 409 35.15 -3.05 2.73
N THR A 410 35.18 -4.23 2.12
CA THR A 410 34.12 -5.24 2.33
C THR A 410 34.09 -5.76 3.77
N ALA A 411 35.25 -5.96 4.42
CA ALA A 411 35.32 -6.29 5.84
C ALA A 411 34.76 -5.17 6.75
N LEU A 412 34.97 -3.90 6.38
CA LEU A 412 34.37 -2.75 7.06
C LEU A 412 32.83 -2.81 6.97
N LEU A 413 32.27 -3.12 5.80
CA LEU A 413 30.82 -3.27 5.63
C LEU A 413 30.26 -4.44 6.46
N ASP A 414 30.97 -5.58 6.54
CA ASP A 414 30.56 -6.70 7.39
C ASP A 414 30.55 -6.31 8.88
N ASN A 415 31.53 -5.54 9.33
CA ASN A 415 31.57 -5.00 10.70
C ASN A 415 30.45 -3.99 10.97
N ALA A 416 30.16 -3.11 10.00
CA ALA A 416 29.05 -2.17 10.08
C ALA A 416 27.70 -2.91 10.14
N GLY A 417 27.56 -4.02 9.40
CA GLY A 417 26.40 -4.90 9.48
C GLY A 417 26.26 -5.58 10.84
N ALA A 418 27.35 -6.06 11.43
CA ALA A 418 27.32 -6.62 12.79
C ALA A 418 26.86 -5.57 13.83
N LEU A 419 27.29 -4.32 13.68
CA LEU A 419 26.87 -3.21 14.54
C LEU A 419 25.38 -2.88 14.39
N LEU A 420 24.87 -2.86 13.15
CA LEU A 420 23.45 -2.67 12.87
C LEU A 420 22.59 -3.81 13.44
N ALA A 421 23.04 -5.06 13.30
CA ALA A 421 22.38 -6.23 13.91
C ALA A 421 22.33 -6.13 15.44
N GLN A 422 23.41 -5.69 16.07
CA GLN A 422 23.45 -5.48 17.52
C GLN A 422 22.48 -4.38 17.96
N SER A 423 22.46 -3.26 17.25
CA SER A 423 21.58 -2.13 17.55
C SER A 423 20.10 -2.50 17.45
N THR A 424 19.71 -3.15 16.36
CA THR A 424 18.33 -3.61 16.14
C THR A 424 17.90 -4.69 17.14
N ALA A 425 18.80 -5.61 17.52
CA ALA A 425 18.54 -6.58 18.60
C ALA A 425 18.34 -5.89 19.95
N ALA A 426 19.13 -4.86 20.27
CA ALA A 426 18.95 -4.09 21.51
C ALA A 426 17.61 -3.35 21.55
N LEU A 427 17.15 -2.80 20.41
CA LEU A 427 15.83 -2.16 20.31
C LEU A 427 14.70 -3.19 20.49
N ARG A 428 14.80 -4.37 19.87
CA ARG A 428 13.87 -5.49 20.10
C ARG A 428 13.78 -5.85 21.58
N ASP A 429 14.92 -5.99 22.25
CA ASP A 429 14.98 -6.37 23.66
C ASP A 429 14.40 -5.27 24.57
N ALA A 430 14.59 -3.99 24.22
CA ALA A 430 13.95 -2.87 24.91
C ALA A 430 12.43 -2.89 24.74
N VAL A 431 11.92 -3.19 23.54
CA VAL A 431 10.47 -3.35 23.28
C VAL A 431 9.91 -4.48 24.14
N ARG A 432 10.52 -5.66 24.13
CA ARG A 432 10.07 -6.81 24.94
C ARG A 432 10.12 -6.50 26.43
N THR A 433 11.17 -5.80 26.89
CA THR A 433 11.29 -5.35 28.28
C THR A 433 10.15 -4.40 28.67
N ALA A 434 9.83 -3.42 27.82
CA ALA A 434 8.72 -2.50 28.05
C ALA A 434 7.35 -3.20 28.02
N ALA A 435 7.22 -4.25 27.20
CA ALA A 435 5.99 -5.02 27.09
C ALA A 435 5.71 -5.85 28.34
N GLY A 436 6.75 -6.43 28.95
CA GLY A 436 6.63 -7.27 30.14
C GLY A 436 5.89 -8.57 29.83
N GLU A 437 4.80 -8.85 30.55
CA GLU A 437 3.97 -10.05 30.34
C GLU A 437 2.97 -9.92 29.18
N THR A 438 2.90 -8.75 28.53
CA THR A 438 1.97 -8.53 27.41
C THR A 438 2.44 -9.33 26.20
N GLU A 439 1.52 -9.97 25.48
CA GLU A 439 1.81 -10.62 24.20
C GLU A 439 2.55 -9.64 23.28
N THR A 440 3.69 -10.07 22.74
CA THR A 440 4.62 -9.18 22.04
C THR A 440 5.18 -9.84 20.79
N GLU A 441 5.08 -9.13 19.68
CA GLU A 441 5.70 -9.44 18.40
C GLU A 441 6.57 -8.26 17.95
N VAL A 442 7.81 -8.53 17.58
CA VAL A 442 8.75 -7.54 17.03
C VAL A 442 9.11 -7.95 15.61
N LEU A 443 8.82 -7.05 14.69
CA LEU A 443 8.99 -7.21 13.26
C LEU A 443 10.16 -6.35 12.78
N LEU A 444 10.83 -6.80 11.72
CA LEU A 444 11.93 -6.06 11.11
C LEU A 444 11.67 -5.86 9.62
N LEU A 445 11.76 -4.61 9.16
CA LEU A 445 11.61 -4.23 7.76
C LEU A 445 12.94 -4.25 7.01
N ALA A 446 12.94 -4.74 5.78
CA ALA A 446 14.02 -4.52 4.82
C ALA A 446 13.50 -4.03 3.46
N PHE A 447 14.01 -2.87 3.04
CA PHE A 447 13.75 -2.30 1.73
C PHE A 447 14.74 -2.84 0.71
N THR A 448 14.37 -3.90 0.00
CA THR A 448 15.28 -4.58 -0.92
C THR A 448 15.77 -3.74 -2.11
N PRO A 449 15.01 -2.78 -2.66
CA PRO A 449 15.44 -2.00 -3.82
C PRO A 449 16.77 -1.28 -3.61
N THR A 450 16.98 -0.68 -2.43
CA THR A 450 18.25 -0.04 -2.07
C THR A 450 19.27 -1.05 -1.60
N VAL A 451 18.90 -1.97 -0.70
CA VAL A 451 19.84 -2.87 -0.02
C VAL A 451 20.49 -3.87 -0.98
N LEU A 452 19.77 -4.25 -2.04
CA LEU A 452 20.20 -5.20 -3.06
C LEU A 452 20.33 -4.55 -4.45
N ALA A 453 20.50 -3.23 -4.50
CA ALA A 453 20.71 -2.50 -5.74
C ALA A 453 21.89 -3.09 -6.55
N ALA A 454 21.66 -3.33 -7.84
CA ALA A 454 22.64 -4.02 -8.70
C ALA A 454 23.93 -3.21 -8.92
N ASP A 455 23.86 -1.88 -8.85
CA ASP A 455 25.01 -0.97 -8.95
C ASP A 455 25.80 -0.86 -7.65
N MET A 456 25.28 -1.34 -6.51
CA MET A 456 25.96 -1.38 -5.20
C MET A 456 25.99 -2.80 -4.61
N PRO A 457 26.67 -3.76 -5.29
CA PRO A 457 26.51 -5.19 -5.02
C PRO A 457 26.99 -5.65 -3.63
N GLU A 458 27.80 -4.84 -2.94
CA GLU A 458 28.33 -5.16 -1.61
C GLU A 458 27.54 -4.50 -0.45
N LEU A 459 26.55 -3.63 -0.72
CA LEU A 459 25.82 -2.88 0.32
C LEU A 459 25.05 -3.79 1.30
N TYR A 460 24.56 -4.93 0.81
CA TYR A 460 23.87 -5.94 1.63
C TYR A 460 24.70 -6.43 2.84
N ARG A 461 26.03 -6.30 2.79
CA ARG A 461 26.90 -6.64 3.94
C ARG A 461 26.59 -5.77 5.16
N ALA A 462 26.41 -4.47 4.91
CA ALA A 462 26.11 -3.49 5.96
C ALA A 462 24.61 -3.43 6.30
N ASN A 463 23.72 -3.61 5.31
CA ASN A 463 22.28 -3.35 5.47
C ASN A 463 21.37 -4.59 5.37
N LEU A 464 21.94 -5.78 5.30
CA LEU A 464 21.22 -7.05 5.45
C LEU A 464 22.09 -8.04 6.27
N PRO A 465 22.47 -7.73 7.51
CA PRO A 465 23.44 -8.52 8.25
C PRO A 465 22.93 -9.92 8.64
N GLN A 466 23.85 -10.89 8.77
CA GLN A 466 23.51 -12.27 9.16
C GLN A 466 22.84 -12.36 10.55
N GLY A 467 23.09 -11.39 11.43
CA GLY A 467 22.46 -11.32 12.76
C GLY A 467 20.95 -11.10 12.73
N TRP A 468 20.37 -10.80 11.56
CA TRP A 468 18.92 -10.74 11.37
C TRP A 468 18.27 -12.07 10.99
N ALA A 469 19.07 -13.10 10.70
CA ALA A 469 18.56 -14.40 10.29
C ALA A 469 17.62 -15.00 11.36
N TYR A 470 16.63 -15.75 10.91
CA TYR A 470 15.66 -16.41 11.76
C TYR A 470 16.35 -17.26 12.84
N PRO A 471 15.91 -17.21 14.12
CA PRO A 471 14.72 -16.52 14.65
C PRO A 471 15.02 -15.18 15.35
N ALA A 472 15.87 -14.32 14.78
CA ALA A 472 16.26 -13.06 15.45
C ALA A 472 15.06 -12.12 15.73
N PHE A 473 14.10 -12.05 14.81
CA PHE A 473 12.85 -11.31 14.98
C PHE A 473 11.68 -12.28 14.83
N ASP A 474 10.50 -11.88 15.32
CA ASP A 474 9.34 -12.76 15.22
C ASP A 474 8.87 -12.86 13.77
N ARG A 475 8.93 -11.73 13.03
CA ARG A 475 8.60 -11.65 11.61
C ARG A 475 9.58 -10.78 10.83
N PHE A 476 9.76 -11.10 9.55
CA PHE A 476 10.58 -10.31 8.63
C PHE A 476 9.71 -9.74 7.51
N GLN A 477 9.79 -8.43 7.30
CA GLN A 477 8.89 -7.72 6.40
C GLN A 477 9.68 -7.27 5.18
N LEU A 478 9.21 -7.69 4.01
CA LEU A 478 9.83 -7.37 2.74
C LEU A 478 9.06 -6.27 2.03
N GLU A 479 9.82 -5.27 1.58
CA GLU A 479 9.32 -4.15 0.83
C GLU A 479 10.17 -3.96 -0.43
N ASP A 480 9.51 -3.97 -1.59
CA ASP A 480 10.17 -3.96 -2.91
C ASP A 480 9.46 -3.09 -3.95
N TYR A 481 8.65 -2.14 -3.49
CA TYR A 481 7.69 -1.47 -4.34
C TYR A 481 8.30 -0.62 -5.46
N ASP A 482 9.52 -0.09 -5.31
CA ASP A 482 10.22 0.59 -6.40
C ASP A 482 10.41 -0.34 -7.60
N TRP A 483 10.77 -1.59 -7.33
CA TRP A 483 10.90 -2.60 -8.38
C TRP A 483 9.54 -3.08 -8.87
N LEU A 484 8.56 -3.23 -7.98
CA LEU A 484 7.22 -3.65 -8.36
C LEU A 484 6.58 -2.64 -9.31
N THR A 485 6.58 -1.36 -8.93
CA THR A 485 6.03 -0.26 -9.73
C THR A 485 6.85 0.02 -10.97
N ALA A 486 8.16 -0.26 -11.00
CA ALA A 486 8.97 -0.22 -12.22
C ALA A 486 8.72 -1.42 -13.16
N GLY A 487 8.12 -2.51 -12.68
CA GLY A 487 7.93 -3.75 -13.42
C GLY A 487 9.17 -4.64 -13.47
N ALA A 488 10.13 -4.45 -12.55
CA ALA A 488 11.40 -5.19 -12.45
C ALA A 488 11.23 -6.59 -11.84
N GLU A 489 10.40 -7.43 -12.47
CA GLU A 489 10.03 -8.77 -12.01
C GLU A 489 11.26 -9.66 -11.71
N ALA A 490 12.21 -9.74 -12.64
CA ALA A 490 13.39 -10.60 -12.48
C ALA A 490 14.20 -10.23 -11.23
N VAL A 491 14.35 -8.93 -10.97
CA VAL A 491 15.11 -8.40 -9.84
C VAL A 491 14.42 -8.75 -8.52
N ARG A 492 13.08 -8.63 -8.45
CA ARG A 492 12.29 -9.02 -7.28
C ARG A 492 12.41 -10.50 -6.96
N LEU A 493 12.23 -11.36 -7.96
CA LEU A 493 12.34 -12.82 -7.77
C LEU A 493 13.75 -13.24 -7.30
N ALA A 494 14.79 -12.61 -7.84
CA ALA A 494 16.17 -12.83 -7.39
C ALA A 494 16.40 -12.34 -5.95
N ALA A 495 15.82 -11.18 -5.59
CA ALA A 495 15.90 -10.63 -4.25
C ALA A 495 15.23 -11.55 -3.22
N TYR A 496 14.06 -12.12 -3.52
CA TYR A 496 13.38 -13.08 -2.63
C TYR A 496 14.26 -14.29 -2.33
N ARG A 497 14.87 -14.89 -3.36
CA ARG A 497 15.81 -16.01 -3.17
C ARG A 497 17.00 -15.59 -2.32
N LYS A 498 17.62 -14.45 -2.63
CA LYS A 498 18.79 -13.95 -1.88
C LYS A 498 18.47 -13.68 -0.40
N VAL A 499 17.30 -13.11 -0.10
CA VAL A 499 16.85 -12.90 1.28
C VAL A 499 16.55 -14.24 1.96
N GLN A 500 15.86 -15.16 1.28
CA GLN A 500 15.54 -16.48 1.82
C GLN A 500 16.81 -17.27 2.17
N ASP A 501 17.78 -17.33 1.26
CA ASP A 501 19.05 -18.02 1.45
C ASP A 501 19.86 -17.42 2.61
N ARG A 502 19.76 -16.10 2.80
CA ARG A 502 20.55 -15.37 3.80
C ARG A 502 19.92 -15.38 5.18
N LEU A 503 18.60 -15.20 5.27
CA LEU A 503 17.89 -14.98 6.55
C LEU A 503 16.96 -16.12 6.94
N SER A 504 16.53 -16.96 5.99
CA SER A 504 15.83 -18.23 6.24
C SER A 504 14.54 -18.13 7.07
N TYR A 505 13.81 -17.01 7.01
CA TYR A 505 12.47 -16.93 7.61
C TYR A 505 11.51 -17.85 6.86
N PRO A 506 10.66 -18.63 7.55
CA PRO A 506 9.61 -19.39 6.90
C PRO A 506 8.50 -18.45 6.38
N PRO A 507 7.74 -18.82 5.33
CA PRO A 507 6.72 -17.94 4.73
C PRO A 507 5.69 -17.42 5.73
N GLU A 508 5.27 -18.23 6.69
CA GLU A 508 4.32 -17.85 7.74
C GLU A 508 4.88 -16.84 8.75
N GLN A 509 6.17 -16.51 8.70
CA GLN A 509 6.83 -15.45 9.50
C GLN A 509 7.37 -14.32 8.61
N GLN A 510 6.85 -14.20 7.40
CA GLN A 510 7.17 -13.12 6.48
C GLN A 510 5.94 -12.23 6.26
N ASP A 511 6.17 -10.94 6.07
CA ASP A 511 5.14 -10.00 5.62
C ASP A 511 5.55 -9.39 4.29
N TYR A 512 4.57 -8.95 3.51
CA TYR A 512 4.80 -8.26 2.27
C TYR A 512 4.17 -6.87 2.26
N LEU A 513 4.95 -5.85 1.93
CA LEU A 513 4.50 -4.47 1.74
C LEU A 513 4.57 -4.16 0.25
N ALA A 514 3.41 -4.04 -0.40
CA ALA A 514 3.32 -3.84 -1.85
C ALA A 514 3.63 -2.39 -2.29
N GLY A 515 3.63 -1.44 -1.35
CA GLY A 515 3.94 -0.02 -1.59
C GLY A 515 2.80 0.82 -2.15
N PHE A 516 3.15 2.06 -2.54
CA PHE A 516 2.23 3.18 -2.83
C PHE A 516 2.50 3.86 -4.16
N VAL A 517 1.56 4.70 -4.58
CA VAL A 517 1.70 5.58 -5.75
C VAL A 517 2.06 6.99 -5.30
N LEU A 518 3.33 7.39 -5.42
CA LEU A 518 3.79 8.72 -5.01
C LEU A 518 3.02 9.84 -5.75
N GLN A 519 3.00 9.79 -7.09
CA GLN A 519 2.38 10.83 -7.92
C GLN A 519 1.04 10.40 -8.52
N PRO A 520 -0.03 11.22 -8.46
CA PRO A 520 -1.37 10.85 -8.94
C PRO A 520 -1.42 10.41 -10.41
N GLU A 521 -0.56 10.97 -11.25
CA GLU A 521 -0.47 10.65 -12.68
C GLU A 521 -0.08 9.19 -12.97
N ASP A 522 0.62 8.53 -12.04
CA ASP A 522 1.08 7.15 -12.21
C ASP A 522 0.04 6.11 -11.75
N ALA A 523 -1.08 6.57 -11.17
CA ALA A 523 -2.06 5.73 -10.47
C ALA A 523 -2.60 4.57 -11.32
N GLU A 524 -2.93 4.80 -12.59
CA GLU A 524 -3.48 3.73 -13.45
C GLU A 524 -2.52 2.56 -13.62
N THR A 525 -1.21 2.84 -13.76
CA THR A 525 -0.20 1.81 -14.00
C THR A 525 0.27 1.19 -12.69
N TYR A 526 0.56 2.02 -11.68
CA TYR A 526 1.21 1.54 -10.48
C TYR A 526 0.24 0.79 -9.57
N TRP A 527 -1.02 1.21 -9.44
CA TRP A 527 -2.00 0.43 -8.66
C TRP A 527 -2.25 -0.96 -9.25
N GLN A 528 -2.23 -1.09 -10.57
CA GLN A 528 -2.33 -2.41 -11.22
C GLN A 528 -1.16 -3.32 -10.84
N ARG A 529 0.07 -2.78 -10.80
CA ARG A 529 1.27 -3.52 -10.41
C ARG A 529 1.25 -3.85 -8.92
N ILE A 530 0.87 -2.90 -8.07
CA ILE A 530 0.73 -3.07 -6.62
C ILE A 530 -0.27 -4.19 -6.30
N ASP A 531 -1.45 -4.17 -6.93
CA ASP A 531 -2.49 -5.18 -6.73
C ASP A 531 -2.01 -6.58 -7.17
N ALA A 532 -1.34 -6.68 -8.33
CA ALA A 532 -0.74 -7.92 -8.78
C ALA A 532 0.38 -8.44 -7.86
N GLY A 533 1.13 -7.53 -7.21
CA GLY A 533 2.14 -7.88 -6.22
C GLY A 533 1.55 -8.52 -4.96
N LEU A 534 0.35 -8.09 -4.52
CA LEU A 534 -0.37 -8.70 -3.40
C LEU A 534 -0.79 -10.13 -3.75
N ASP A 535 -1.36 -10.34 -4.93
CA ASP A 535 -1.75 -11.68 -5.42
C ASP A 535 -0.54 -12.62 -5.53
N GLU A 536 0.58 -12.09 -6.02
CA GLU A 536 1.83 -12.85 -6.14
C GLU A 536 2.42 -13.23 -4.77
N ALA A 537 2.42 -12.31 -3.81
CA ALA A 537 2.84 -12.60 -2.44
C ALA A 537 1.92 -13.62 -1.75
N ALA A 538 0.60 -13.52 -1.95
CA ALA A 538 -0.36 -14.49 -1.45
C ALA A 538 -0.07 -15.91 -1.99
N LYS A 539 0.22 -16.04 -3.29
CA LYS A 539 0.58 -17.32 -3.94
C LYS A 539 1.89 -17.91 -3.40
N ARG A 540 2.81 -17.07 -2.88
CA ARG A 540 4.02 -17.52 -2.19
C ARG A 540 3.77 -18.03 -0.76
N GLY A 541 2.53 -17.92 -0.27
CA GLY A 541 2.15 -18.34 1.08
C GLY A 541 2.34 -17.25 2.15
N ILE A 542 2.45 -15.98 1.74
CA ILE A 542 2.52 -14.84 2.66
C ILE A 542 1.10 -14.45 3.07
N ASP A 543 0.83 -14.42 4.37
CA ASP A 543 -0.50 -14.20 4.93
C ASP A 543 -0.75 -12.74 5.38
N GLN A 544 0.30 -12.02 5.76
CA GLN A 544 0.23 -10.61 6.13
C GLN A 544 0.66 -9.74 4.94
N LEU A 545 -0.33 -9.15 4.26
CA LEU A 545 -0.16 -8.37 3.04
C LEU A 545 -0.60 -6.94 3.31
N TYR A 546 0.31 -5.98 3.17
CA TYR A 546 0.05 -4.57 3.45
C TYR A 546 0.11 -3.72 2.19
N ILE A 547 -0.90 -2.85 2.06
CA ILE A 547 -0.82 -1.71 1.14
C ILE A 547 -0.31 -0.52 1.93
N TRP A 548 0.74 0.09 1.40
CA TRP A 548 1.23 1.39 1.83
C TRP A 548 0.75 2.40 0.77
N ALA A 549 0.23 3.59 1.06
CA ALA A 549 -0.34 4.03 2.32
C ALA A 549 -1.75 4.60 2.09
N LEU A 550 -2.49 4.71 3.18
CA LEU A 550 -3.86 5.23 3.20
C LEU A 550 -4.05 6.55 2.43
N PRO A 551 -3.18 7.57 2.53
CA PRO A 551 -3.39 8.84 1.81
C PRO A 551 -3.48 8.68 0.30
N GLN A 552 -2.69 7.78 -0.29
CA GLN A 552 -2.71 7.52 -1.73
C GLN A 552 -3.92 6.67 -2.12
N VAL A 553 -4.30 5.72 -1.27
CA VAL A 553 -5.53 4.93 -1.45
C VAL A 553 -6.75 5.84 -1.50
N THR A 554 -6.88 6.79 -0.55
CA THR A 554 -7.99 7.74 -0.53
C THR A 554 -7.92 8.71 -1.70
N ARG A 555 -6.74 9.28 -2.01
CA ARG A 555 -6.54 10.22 -3.12
C ARG A 555 -6.92 9.62 -4.47
N ASP A 556 -6.45 8.41 -4.75
CA ASP A 556 -6.58 7.81 -6.09
C ASP A 556 -7.88 7.03 -6.27
N GLY A 557 -8.56 6.72 -5.16
CA GLY A 557 -9.79 5.94 -5.17
C GLY A 557 -9.54 4.44 -5.23
N TYR A 558 -8.38 3.95 -4.81
CA TYR A 558 -8.06 2.53 -4.88
C TYR A 558 -8.99 1.72 -3.97
N THR A 559 -9.72 0.78 -4.56
CA THR A 559 -10.65 -0.11 -3.86
C THR A 559 -10.38 -1.54 -4.29
N HIS A 560 -9.90 -2.37 -3.35
CA HIS A 560 -9.69 -3.81 -3.57
C HIS A 560 -10.94 -4.60 -3.20
N PHE A 561 -11.23 -5.66 -3.96
CA PHE A 561 -12.39 -6.52 -3.79
C PHE A 561 -11.93 -7.95 -3.48
N PRO A 562 -12.66 -8.68 -2.63
CA PRO A 562 -12.32 -10.06 -2.34
C PRO A 562 -12.34 -10.91 -3.63
N SER A 563 -11.36 -11.79 -3.78
CA SER A 563 -11.45 -12.90 -4.72
C SER A 563 -12.50 -13.88 -4.20
N PHE A 564 -13.65 -13.96 -4.90
CA PHE A 564 -14.59 -15.05 -4.66
C PHE A 564 -14.02 -16.30 -5.33
N GLU A 565 -13.20 -17.06 -4.61
CA GLU A 565 -12.96 -18.44 -4.98
C GLU A 565 -14.29 -19.19 -4.80
N GLU A 566 -14.97 -19.50 -5.91
CA GLU A 566 -16.01 -20.51 -5.90
C GLU A 566 -15.35 -21.80 -5.39
N THR A 567 -15.67 -22.16 -4.14
CA THR A 567 -15.18 -23.34 -3.40
C THR A 567 -14.61 -24.43 -4.29
N ASP A 568 -13.30 -24.68 -4.15
CA ASP A 568 -12.44 -25.75 -4.70
C ASP A 568 -13.19 -26.94 -5.32
N MET A 569 -13.82 -26.69 -6.47
CA MET A 569 -14.06 -27.74 -7.42
C MET A 569 -12.72 -27.95 -8.11
N GLN A 570 -12.10 -29.11 -7.88
CA GLN A 570 -10.99 -29.54 -8.73
C GLN A 570 -11.50 -29.68 -10.17
N ALA A 571 -11.37 -28.61 -10.96
CA ALA A 571 -11.96 -28.46 -12.28
C ALA A 571 -11.15 -29.17 -13.37
N PHE A 572 -9.92 -29.59 -13.07
CA PHE A 572 -9.01 -30.24 -14.02
C PHE A 572 -8.20 -31.35 -13.34
N ASP A 573 -8.15 -32.52 -13.97
CA ASP A 573 -7.22 -33.59 -13.66
C ASP A 573 -6.07 -33.52 -14.69
N ASP A 574 -4.83 -33.20 -14.30
CA ASP A 574 -3.67 -33.12 -15.22
C ASP A 574 -3.18 -34.52 -15.62
N ILE A 575 -4.03 -35.20 -16.37
CA ILE A 575 -3.83 -36.53 -16.92
C ILE A 575 -4.21 -36.51 -18.40
N LEU A 576 -3.52 -37.33 -19.19
CA LEU A 576 -3.82 -37.47 -20.61
C LEU A 576 -5.07 -38.35 -20.80
N TYR A 577 -5.86 -38.04 -21.82
CA TYR A 577 -6.89 -38.93 -22.33
C TYR A 577 -6.26 -40.31 -22.63
N PRO A 578 -6.83 -41.41 -22.11
CA PRO A 578 -6.12 -42.69 -21.99
C PRO A 578 -6.10 -43.50 -23.28
N LEU A 579 -6.87 -43.10 -24.29
CA LEU A 579 -6.98 -43.78 -25.57
C LEU A 579 -6.35 -42.93 -26.67
N ALA A 580 -5.62 -43.56 -27.60
CA ALA A 580 -5.13 -42.86 -28.77
C ALA A 580 -6.32 -42.44 -29.64
N PRO A 581 -6.48 -41.14 -29.98
CA PRO A 581 -7.52 -40.72 -30.91
C PRO A 581 -7.37 -41.50 -32.22
N GLY A 582 -8.46 -42.12 -32.68
CA GLY A 582 -8.47 -42.84 -33.96
C GLY A 582 -8.14 -41.90 -35.13
N ARG A 583 -7.70 -42.45 -36.26
CA ARG A 583 -7.50 -41.66 -37.50
C ARG A 583 -8.77 -40.95 -37.99
N ASP A 584 -9.93 -41.39 -37.49
CA ASP A 584 -11.25 -40.85 -37.81
C ASP A 584 -11.75 -39.83 -36.77
N ALA A 585 -10.92 -39.39 -35.82
CA ALA A 585 -11.27 -38.34 -34.87
C ALA A 585 -11.54 -37.01 -35.59
N ALA A 586 -12.62 -36.33 -35.21
CA ALA A 586 -13.00 -35.05 -35.79
C ALA A 586 -12.59 -33.89 -34.87
N VAL A 587 -12.13 -32.78 -35.45
CA VAL A 587 -11.88 -31.51 -34.75
C VAL A 587 -12.64 -30.38 -35.45
N SER A 588 -13.22 -29.47 -34.68
CA SER A 588 -14.01 -28.34 -35.20
C SER A 588 -13.71 -27.07 -34.40
N PRO A 589 -13.07 -26.04 -35.01
CA PRO A 589 -12.89 -24.74 -34.40
C PRO A 589 -14.12 -23.83 -34.55
N GLU A 590 -14.47 -23.09 -33.49
CA GLU A 590 -15.60 -22.16 -33.46
C GLU A 590 -15.22 -20.76 -32.95
N PHE A 591 -15.72 -19.71 -33.61
CA PHE A 591 -15.66 -18.31 -33.15
C PHE A 591 -17.06 -17.77 -32.85
N SER A 592 -17.15 -16.82 -31.92
CA SER A 592 -18.39 -16.07 -31.66
C SER A 592 -18.31 -14.67 -32.28
N THR A 593 -19.02 -14.46 -33.40
CA THR A 593 -19.05 -13.16 -34.11
C THR A 593 -20.48 -12.64 -34.25
N ALA A 594 -20.74 -11.45 -33.73
CA ALA A 594 -22.01 -10.75 -33.96
C ALA A 594 -21.94 -9.99 -35.28
N VAL A 595 -22.86 -10.30 -36.20
CA VAL A 595 -22.95 -9.63 -37.51
C VAL A 595 -24.25 -8.84 -37.56
N ALA A 596 -24.15 -7.53 -37.78
CA ALA A 596 -25.28 -6.64 -38.00
C ALA A 596 -25.27 -6.14 -39.45
N VAL A 597 -26.30 -6.48 -40.21
CA VAL A 597 -26.48 -6.01 -41.58
C VAL A 597 -27.32 -4.73 -41.53
N THR A 598 -26.77 -3.63 -42.02
CA THR A 598 -27.47 -2.34 -42.11
C THR A 598 -28.47 -2.37 -43.28
N ALA A 599 -29.47 -1.47 -43.26
CA ALA A 599 -30.48 -1.38 -44.31
C ALA A 599 -29.91 -1.06 -45.72
N SER A 600 -28.67 -0.56 -45.81
CA SER A 600 -27.96 -0.33 -47.07
C SER A 600 -27.20 -1.58 -47.58
N GLY A 601 -27.32 -2.72 -46.90
CA GLY A 601 -26.63 -3.96 -47.24
C GLY A 601 -25.19 -4.07 -46.74
N HIS A 602 -24.68 -3.07 -45.98
CA HIS A 602 -23.34 -3.13 -45.40
C HIS A 602 -23.35 -3.89 -44.06
N GLU A 603 -22.32 -4.70 -43.81
CA GLU A 603 -22.18 -5.46 -42.56
C GLU A 603 -21.24 -4.76 -41.58
N ARG A 604 -21.66 -4.73 -40.30
CA ARG A 604 -20.79 -4.45 -39.16
C ARG A 604 -20.59 -5.75 -38.38
N ARG A 605 -19.34 -6.15 -38.19
CA ARG A 605 -18.95 -7.39 -37.51
C ARG A 605 -18.25 -7.06 -36.20
N ASN A 606 -18.59 -7.78 -35.14
CA ASN A 606 -17.96 -7.67 -33.83
C ASN A 606 -17.61 -9.07 -33.32
N SER A 607 -16.32 -9.42 -33.31
CA SER A 607 -15.85 -10.69 -32.75
C SER A 607 -15.91 -10.61 -31.23
N ARG A 608 -16.72 -11.46 -30.61
CA ARG A 608 -16.84 -11.54 -29.15
C ARG A 608 -15.71 -12.35 -28.52
N TRP A 609 -15.13 -13.28 -29.29
CA TRP A 609 -14.00 -14.10 -28.85
C TRP A 609 -12.77 -13.74 -29.69
N SER A 610 -11.64 -13.56 -29.02
CA SER A 610 -10.34 -13.35 -29.65
C SER A 610 -9.71 -14.64 -30.17
N ASP A 611 -10.14 -15.80 -29.67
CA ASP A 611 -9.57 -17.10 -30.00
C ASP A 611 -10.68 -18.15 -30.26
N ALA A 612 -10.42 -19.11 -31.15
CA ALA A 612 -11.36 -20.16 -31.56
C ALA A 612 -11.45 -21.27 -30.50
N ARG A 613 -12.66 -21.64 -30.07
CA ARG A 613 -12.87 -22.78 -29.16
C ARG A 613 -12.96 -24.08 -29.95
N LEU A 614 -12.20 -25.10 -29.55
CA LEU A 614 -12.20 -26.39 -30.23
C LEU A 614 -13.24 -27.36 -29.66
N SER A 615 -13.90 -28.10 -30.55
CA SER A 615 -14.71 -29.27 -30.22
C SER A 615 -14.11 -30.50 -30.91
N TYR A 616 -14.11 -31.64 -30.23
CA TYR A 616 -13.57 -32.90 -30.73
C TYR A 616 -14.61 -34.01 -30.64
N ASP A 617 -14.54 -34.98 -31.54
CA ASP A 617 -15.19 -36.29 -31.34
C ASP A 617 -14.12 -37.39 -31.38
N VAL A 618 -13.92 -38.04 -30.23
CA VAL A 618 -12.92 -39.10 -30.04
C VAL A 618 -13.54 -40.50 -29.96
N GLY A 619 -14.84 -40.62 -30.21
CA GLY A 619 -15.54 -41.92 -30.27
C GLY A 619 -15.10 -42.80 -31.44
N PRO A 620 -14.95 -42.26 -32.67
CA PRO A 620 -14.53 -43.04 -33.82
C PRO A 620 -13.18 -43.74 -33.62
N GLY A 621 -13.20 -45.08 -33.55
CA GLY A 621 -11.99 -45.90 -33.43
C GLY A 621 -11.91 -46.76 -32.17
N ILE A 622 -12.78 -46.57 -31.19
CA ILE A 622 -12.89 -47.43 -30.00
C ILE A 622 -13.62 -48.73 -30.38
N ARG A 623 -12.94 -49.88 -30.30
CA ARG A 623 -13.45 -51.14 -30.88
C ARG A 623 -13.42 -52.32 -29.93
N SER A 624 -12.63 -52.28 -28.86
CA SER A 624 -12.50 -53.40 -27.92
C SER A 624 -13.26 -53.17 -26.60
N GLU A 625 -13.67 -54.25 -25.94
CA GLU A 625 -14.29 -54.20 -24.61
C GLU A 625 -13.34 -53.61 -23.56
N GLU A 626 -12.03 -53.83 -23.72
CA GLU A 626 -11.00 -53.25 -22.85
C GLU A 626 -10.95 -51.72 -22.98
N GLU A 627 -10.91 -51.18 -24.20
CA GLU A 627 -10.93 -49.72 -24.44
C GLU A 627 -12.24 -49.07 -23.92
N LEU A 628 -13.38 -49.75 -24.08
CA LEU A 628 -14.66 -49.31 -23.52
C LEU A 628 -14.63 -49.25 -21.98
N GLY A 629 -14.04 -50.26 -21.34
CA GLY A 629 -13.84 -50.30 -19.91
C GLY A 629 -12.96 -49.13 -19.42
N VAL A 630 -11.88 -48.84 -20.15
CA VAL A 630 -10.98 -47.71 -19.89
C VAL A 630 -11.73 -46.37 -20.01
N LEU A 631 -12.48 -46.17 -21.10
CA LEU A 631 -13.27 -44.94 -21.31
C LEU A 631 -14.33 -44.75 -20.21
N LEU A 632 -15.08 -45.81 -19.87
CA LEU A 632 -16.13 -45.73 -18.85
C LEU A 632 -15.56 -45.41 -17.47
N ALA A 633 -14.44 -46.05 -17.10
CA ALA A 633 -13.72 -45.73 -15.87
C ALA A 633 -13.21 -44.29 -15.90
N PHE A 634 -12.69 -43.84 -17.04
CA PHE A 634 -12.18 -42.49 -17.19
C PHE A 634 -13.28 -41.44 -17.08
N PHE A 635 -14.42 -41.63 -17.75
CA PHE A 635 -15.59 -40.76 -17.68
C PHE A 635 -16.15 -40.63 -16.26
N ARG A 636 -16.28 -41.76 -15.55
CA ARG A 636 -16.78 -41.77 -14.15
C ARG A 636 -15.86 -41.03 -13.20
N ALA A 637 -14.55 -41.21 -13.35
CA ALA A 637 -13.58 -40.53 -12.49
C ALA A 637 -13.54 -39.01 -12.73
N ARG A 638 -13.86 -38.55 -13.95
CA ARG A 638 -14.04 -37.13 -14.31
C ARG A 638 -15.42 -36.55 -13.95
N ARG A 639 -16.37 -37.40 -13.54
CA ARG A 639 -17.75 -37.03 -13.21
C ARG A 639 -18.47 -36.32 -14.38
N GLY A 640 -18.33 -36.85 -15.59
CA GLY A 640 -18.95 -36.26 -16.78
C GLY A 640 -18.23 -34.98 -17.23
N ALA A 641 -18.98 -33.91 -17.47
CA ALA A 641 -18.47 -32.62 -17.92
C ALA A 641 -17.79 -31.81 -16.79
N ALA A 642 -17.82 -32.30 -15.55
CA ALA A 642 -17.32 -31.59 -14.39
C ALA A 642 -15.79 -31.35 -14.46
N ARG A 643 -14.98 -32.40 -14.71
CA ARG A 643 -13.52 -32.28 -14.67
C ARG A 643 -12.89 -32.37 -16.04
N GLY A 644 -12.02 -31.40 -16.34
CA GLY A 644 -11.17 -31.40 -17.53
C GLY A 644 -9.98 -32.34 -17.43
N PHE A 645 -9.34 -32.57 -18.57
CA PHE A 645 -8.15 -33.39 -18.75
C PHE A 645 -7.43 -32.99 -20.05
N ARG A 646 -6.24 -33.55 -20.29
CA ARG A 646 -5.44 -33.24 -21.49
C ARG A 646 -5.82 -34.13 -22.67
N LEU A 647 -5.96 -33.52 -23.84
CA LEU A 647 -6.08 -34.22 -25.12
C LEU A 647 -4.85 -33.95 -25.99
N ALA A 648 -4.18 -35.01 -26.42
CA ALA A 648 -3.17 -34.91 -27.45
C ALA A 648 -3.86 -34.74 -28.81
N ASP A 649 -3.96 -33.50 -29.30
CA ASP A 649 -4.56 -33.20 -30.60
C ASP A 649 -3.63 -33.69 -31.73
N PRO A 650 -4.04 -34.67 -32.56
CA PRO A 650 -3.20 -35.19 -33.63
C PRO A 650 -3.05 -34.19 -34.79
N PHE A 651 -3.93 -33.19 -34.89
CA PHE A 651 -3.94 -32.22 -35.98
C PHE A 651 -3.21 -30.94 -35.61
N ASP A 652 -3.16 -30.59 -34.33
CA ASP A 652 -2.58 -29.34 -33.86
C ASP A 652 -1.95 -29.47 -32.46
N CYS A 653 -0.71 -29.96 -32.40
CA CYS A 653 0.01 -30.19 -31.15
C CYS A 653 1.45 -29.67 -31.13
N SER A 654 1.87 -28.89 -32.14
CA SER A 654 3.25 -28.39 -32.24
C SER A 654 3.31 -26.89 -32.50
N SER A 655 4.31 -26.23 -31.93
CA SER A 655 4.73 -24.87 -32.28
C SER A 655 5.25 -24.76 -33.72
N HIS A 656 5.80 -25.85 -34.28
CA HIS A 656 6.37 -25.90 -35.62
C HIS A 656 5.31 -26.33 -36.65
N GLY A 657 4.64 -25.35 -37.25
CA GLY A 657 3.49 -25.63 -38.11
C GLY A 657 2.34 -26.20 -37.28
N MET A 658 1.78 -27.34 -37.68
CA MET A 658 0.67 -27.99 -36.96
C MET A 658 1.14 -29.21 -36.15
N THR A 659 2.00 -30.03 -36.73
CA THR A 659 2.46 -31.31 -36.15
C THR A 659 3.98 -31.52 -36.31
N GLY A 660 4.72 -30.50 -36.71
CA GLY A 660 6.15 -30.61 -36.98
C GLY A 660 7.00 -30.81 -35.72
N THR A 661 8.27 -31.18 -35.89
CA THR A 661 9.21 -31.24 -34.76
C THR A 661 9.55 -29.82 -34.29
N PRO A 662 9.40 -29.50 -32.99
CA PRO A 662 9.73 -28.17 -32.48
C PRO A 662 11.18 -27.77 -32.73
N THR A 663 11.38 -26.48 -32.99
CA THR A 663 12.69 -25.83 -33.07
C THR A 663 12.72 -24.61 -32.15
N PRO A 664 13.88 -24.16 -31.66
CA PRO A 664 13.92 -23.08 -30.68
C PRO A 664 13.46 -21.72 -31.24
N ILE A 665 13.27 -21.60 -32.56
CA ILE A 665 12.90 -20.37 -33.26
C ILE A 665 11.44 -20.33 -33.75
N ASP A 666 10.61 -21.29 -33.33
CA ASP A 666 9.25 -21.47 -33.85
C ASP A 666 8.32 -20.27 -33.57
N GLN A 667 7.97 -20.06 -32.29
CA GLN A 667 6.97 -19.06 -31.89
C GLN A 667 7.64 -17.97 -31.08
N ARG A 668 7.45 -16.70 -31.47
CA ARG A 668 7.89 -15.55 -30.68
C ARG A 668 7.04 -15.39 -29.43
N ILE A 669 7.56 -15.62 -28.25
CA ILE A 669 6.76 -15.54 -27.01
C ILE A 669 6.84 -14.15 -26.37
N GLY A 670 7.82 -13.34 -26.75
CA GLY A 670 7.91 -11.97 -26.25
C GLY A 670 9.10 -11.21 -26.81
N THR A 671 9.35 -10.04 -26.23
CA THR A 671 10.57 -9.27 -26.45
C THR A 671 11.08 -8.82 -25.10
N GLY A 672 12.39 -9.02 -24.88
CA GLY A 672 13.02 -8.60 -23.65
C GLY A 672 12.94 -7.09 -23.48
N ASP A 673 12.71 -6.67 -22.25
CA ASP A 673 12.72 -5.26 -21.81
C ASP A 673 13.77 -5.04 -20.71
N GLY A 674 14.53 -6.10 -20.34
CA GLY A 674 15.49 -6.09 -19.24
C GLY A 674 14.86 -6.20 -17.84
N LEU A 675 13.54 -6.34 -17.72
CA LEU A 675 12.79 -6.31 -16.46
C LEU A 675 11.89 -7.53 -16.27
N THR A 676 11.09 -7.85 -17.28
CA THR A 676 10.14 -8.98 -17.32
C THR A 676 10.91 -10.31 -17.38
N ALA A 677 10.53 -11.25 -16.52
CA ALA A 677 11.12 -12.59 -16.45
C ALA A 677 10.18 -13.67 -16.98
N THR A 678 8.87 -13.44 -16.92
CA THR A 678 7.85 -14.44 -17.25
C THR A 678 7.22 -14.18 -18.61
N PHE A 679 7.22 -15.20 -19.48
CA PHE A 679 6.65 -15.12 -20.83
C PHE A 679 5.70 -16.28 -21.11
N GLN A 680 4.46 -15.98 -21.49
CA GLN A 680 3.46 -17.00 -21.82
C GLN A 680 3.81 -17.73 -23.12
N LEU A 681 3.80 -19.07 -23.11
CA LEU A 681 3.87 -19.83 -24.36
C LEU A 681 2.61 -19.58 -25.17
N VAL A 682 2.80 -19.23 -26.44
CA VAL A 682 1.72 -18.93 -27.37
C VAL A 682 1.94 -19.61 -28.72
N LYS A 683 0.84 -19.91 -29.40
CA LYS A 683 0.83 -20.31 -30.80
C LYS A 683 0.10 -19.26 -31.64
N ARG A 684 0.71 -18.85 -32.74
CA ARG A 684 0.11 -17.91 -33.71
C ARG A 684 -0.47 -18.62 -34.91
N TYR A 685 -1.68 -18.21 -35.31
CA TYR A 685 -2.33 -18.63 -36.54
C TYR A 685 -2.48 -17.43 -37.48
N GLY A 686 -1.90 -17.54 -38.68
CA GLY A 686 -1.81 -16.45 -39.64
C GLY A 686 -0.41 -15.82 -39.70
N SER A 687 -0.08 -15.22 -40.84
CA SER A 687 1.24 -14.64 -41.14
C SER A 687 1.23 -13.11 -41.32
N GLY A 688 0.14 -12.44 -40.93
CA GLY A 688 -0.02 -10.99 -41.01
C GLY A 688 0.31 -10.28 -39.70
N ASP A 689 0.06 -8.96 -39.68
CA ASP A 689 0.36 -8.09 -38.53
C ASP A 689 -0.58 -8.30 -37.32
N ASP A 690 -1.72 -8.97 -37.54
CA ASP A 690 -2.71 -9.30 -36.50
C ASP A 690 -3.07 -10.80 -36.56
N PRO A 691 -2.14 -11.69 -36.14
CA PRO A 691 -2.40 -13.13 -36.12
C PRO A 691 -3.31 -13.47 -34.93
N GLN A 692 -4.13 -14.53 -35.08
CA GLN A 692 -4.81 -15.11 -33.94
C GLN A 692 -3.76 -15.70 -32.99
N ILE A 693 -3.77 -15.28 -31.73
CA ILE A 693 -2.85 -15.73 -30.69
C ILE A 693 -3.59 -16.67 -29.74
N ARG A 694 -3.11 -17.90 -29.63
CA ARG A 694 -3.59 -18.90 -28.67
C ARG A 694 -2.59 -19.05 -27.52
N PRO A 695 -2.95 -18.72 -26.28
CA PRO A 695 -2.20 -19.12 -25.10
C PRO A 695 -2.13 -20.64 -24.97
N VAL A 696 -0.95 -21.16 -24.65
CA VAL A 696 -0.70 -22.60 -24.51
C VAL A 696 -0.44 -22.92 -23.05
N THR A 697 -1.43 -23.51 -22.38
CA THR A 697 -1.40 -23.76 -20.93
C THR A 697 -0.89 -25.14 -20.53
N ARG A 698 -0.89 -26.10 -21.46
CA ARG A 698 -0.50 -27.50 -21.23
C ARG A 698 0.65 -27.94 -22.16
N PRO A 699 1.83 -27.29 -22.11
CA PRO A 699 2.98 -27.72 -22.90
C PRO A 699 3.54 -29.04 -22.39
N ARG A 700 4.17 -29.83 -23.28
CA ARG A 700 4.92 -31.02 -22.92
C ARG A 700 6.32 -30.61 -22.54
N ALA A 701 6.61 -30.50 -21.23
CA ALA A 701 7.84 -29.95 -20.68
C ALA A 701 9.14 -30.43 -21.40
N ALA A 702 9.28 -31.74 -21.64
CA ALA A 702 10.47 -32.31 -22.27
C ALA A 702 10.70 -31.90 -23.74
N SER A 703 9.73 -31.26 -24.39
CA SER A 703 9.82 -30.81 -25.78
C SER A 703 10.16 -29.32 -25.93
N ILE A 704 10.17 -28.58 -24.83
CA ILE A 704 10.36 -27.14 -24.85
C ILE A 704 11.81 -26.82 -25.21
N GLN A 705 11.99 -25.93 -26.18
CA GLN A 705 13.26 -25.38 -26.61
C GLN A 705 13.10 -23.87 -26.68
N VAL A 706 13.92 -23.12 -25.95
CA VAL A 706 13.85 -21.66 -25.90
C VAL A 706 15.03 -21.07 -26.69
N SER A 707 14.83 -19.94 -27.36
CA SER A 707 15.93 -19.10 -27.86
C SER A 707 15.73 -17.62 -27.53
N VAL A 708 16.86 -16.92 -27.44
CA VAL A 708 16.95 -15.48 -27.32
C VAL A 708 17.84 -14.99 -28.46
N ASP A 709 17.34 -14.05 -29.27
CA ASP A 709 18.00 -13.58 -30.50
C ASP A 709 18.39 -14.72 -31.46
N GLY A 710 17.56 -15.77 -31.49
CA GLY A 710 17.76 -16.96 -32.32
C GLY A 710 18.82 -17.94 -31.81
N LEU A 711 19.48 -17.64 -30.68
CA LEU A 711 20.43 -18.55 -30.03
C LEU A 711 19.71 -19.44 -29.01
N PRO A 712 19.81 -20.78 -29.11
CA PRO A 712 19.19 -21.68 -28.15
C PRO A 712 19.71 -21.47 -26.72
N VAL A 713 18.79 -21.43 -25.76
CA VAL A 713 19.07 -21.28 -24.32
C VAL A 713 18.73 -22.60 -23.62
N ILE A 714 19.76 -23.27 -23.10
CA ILE A 714 19.64 -24.63 -22.53
C ILE A 714 19.34 -24.58 -21.02
N ASP A 715 19.89 -23.59 -20.32
CA ASP A 715 19.78 -23.35 -18.88
C ASP A 715 19.32 -21.90 -18.59
N GLY A 716 19.08 -21.56 -17.32
CA GLY A 716 18.66 -20.20 -16.93
C GLY A 716 17.19 -19.89 -17.17
N TRP A 717 16.34 -20.90 -17.39
CA TRP A 717 14.89 -20.77 -17.41
C TRP A 717 14.21 -22.02 -16.83
N THR A 718 12.97 -21.86 -16.36
CA THR A 718 12.11 -22.94 -15.89
C THR A 718 10.71 -22.82 -16.50
N LEU A 719 9.99 -23.94 -16.56
CA LEU A 719 8.57 -23.97 -16.93
C LEU A 719 7.74 -23.65 -15.68
N GLY A 720 7.02 -22.54 -15.70
CA GLY A 720 6.03 -22.18 -14.70
C GLY A 720 4.65 -22.75 -15.01
N ASP A 721 3.72 -22.54 -14.08
CA ASP A 721 2.31 -22.93 -14.23
C ASP A 721 1.67 -22.26 -15.45
N GLY A 722 0.63 -22.89 -16.00
CA GLY A 722 -0.10 -22.35 -17.15
C GLY A 722 0.74 -22.21 -18.43
N GLY A 723 1.88 -22.90 -18.52
CA GLY A 723 2.73 -22.87 -19.71
C GLY A 723 3.50 -21.56 -19.86
N THR A 724 4.01 -21.02 -18.76
CA THR A 724 4.87 -19.84 -18.75
C THR A 724 6.35 -20.23 -18.75
N ILE A 725 7.21 -19.45 -19.42
CA ILE A 725 8.66 -19.57 -19.33
C ILE A 725 9.16 -18.49 -18.39
N LEU A 726 9.78 -18.90 -17.28
CA LEU A 726 10.39 -18.01 -16.30
C LEU A 726 11.91 -18.01 -16.47
N PHE A 727 12.48 -16.89 -16.85
CA PHE A 727 13.94 -16.72 -16.91
C PHE A 727 14.53 -16.38 -15.54
N GLU A 728 15.72 -16.89 -15.24
CA GLU A 728 16.47 -16.53 -14.02
C GLU A 728 16.98 -15.08 -14.06
N THR A 729 17.28 -14.58 -15.26
CA THR A 729 17.68 -13.20 -15.55
C THR A 729 16.82 -12.67 -16.69
N ALA A 730 16.26 -11.47 -16.56
CA ALA A 730 15.44 -10.86 -17.60
C ALA A 730 16.22 -10.78 -18.93
N PRO A 731 15.61 -11.21 -20.06
CA PRO A 731 16.19 -11.00 -21.38
C PRO A 731 16.40 -9.51 -21.68
N ALA A 732 17.51 -9.18 -22.34
CA ALA A 732 17.92 -7.80 -22.59
C ALA A 732 16.90 -7.00 -23.43
N PRO A 733 16.86 -5.66 -23.31
CA PRO A 733 15.98 -4.82 -24.12
C PRO A 733 16.12 -5.08 -25.62
N GLY A 734 15.00 -5.38 -26.28
CA GLY A 734 14.92 -5.66 -27.71
C GLY A 734 15.22 -7.11 -28.10
N ALA A 735 15.61 -7.98 -27.16
CA ALA A 735 15.93 -9.37 -27.46
C ALA A 735 14.69 -10.14 -27.94
N ASP A 736 14.80 -10.85 -29.06
CA ASP A 736 13.69 -11.65 -29.61
C ASP A 736 13.60 -13.00 -28.90
N ILE A 737 12.54 -13.19 -28.10
CA ILE A 737 12.36 -14.39 -27.29
C ILE A 737 11.44 -15.34 -28.04
N ARG A 738 11.91 -16.56 -28.28
CA ARG A 738 11.16 -17.59 -28.99
C ARG A 738 11.17 -18.91 -28.25
N ALA A 739 10.15 -19.72 -28.49
CA ALA A 739 10.09 -21.08 -28.02
C ALA A 739 9.50 -22.02 -29.09
N GLY A 740 10.05 -23.24 -29.14
CA GLY A 740 9.43 -24.40 -29.75
C GLY A 740 8.99 -25.38 -28.67
N PHE A 741 7.81 -25.97 -28.82
CA PHE A 741 7.23 -26.91 -27.88
C PHE A 741 6.14 -27.76 -28.54
N LEU A 742 5.91 -28.95 -28.01
CA LEU A 742 4.68 -29.69 -28.18
C LEU A 742 3.70 -29.33 -27.06
N PHE A 743 2.40 -29.44 -27.31
CA PHE A 743 1.38 -29.16 -26.31
C PHE A 743 0.19 -30.09 -26.44
N ASP A 744 -0.59 -30.16 -25.36
CA ASP A 744 -1.90 -30.80 -25.34
C ASP A 744 -3.00 -29.75 -25.15
N VAL A 745 -4.23 -30.10 -25.51
CA VAL A 745 -5.38 -29.22 -25.40
C VAL A 745 -6.16 -29.56 -24.13
N PRO A 746 -6.41 -28.59 -23.23
CA PRO A 746 -7.28 -28.83 -22.08
C PRO A 746 -8.73 -28.97 -22.56
N VAL A 747 -9.34 -30.12 -22.32
CA VAL A 747 -10.71 -30.44 -22.74
C VAL A 747 -11.50 -31.03 -21.57
N ARG A 748 -12.83 -31.05 -21.69
CA ARG A 748 -13.72 -31.88 -20.88
C ARG A 748 -14.67 -32.66 -21.78
N PHE A 749 -15.35 -33.65 -21.22
CA PHE A 749 -16.54 -34.21 -21.86
C PHE A 749 -17.56 -33.09 -22.12
N ALA A 750 -18.16 -33.08 -23.30
CA ALA A 750 -19.19 -32.10 -23.65
C ALA A 750 -20.50 -32.33 -22.88
N GLU A 751 -20.76 -33.60 -22.52
CA GLU A 751 -22.00 -34.07 -21.89
C GLU A 751 -21.76 -34.80 -20.56
N ASP A 752 -22.76 -34.79 -19.69
CA ASP A 752 -22.78 -35.55 -18.42
C ASP A 752 -23.28 -37.00 -18.58
N ARG A 753 -23.50 -37.45 -19.82
CA ARG A 753 -23.89 -38.82 -20.15
C ARG A 753 -22.93 -39.42 -21.18
N LEU A 754 -22.62 -40.70 -21.03
CA LEU A 754 -21.87 -41.49 -22.00
C LEU A 754 -22.70 -42.71 -22.40
N ASP A 755 -23.09 -42.79 -23.67
CA ASP A 755 -23.91 -43.86 -24.23
C ASP A 755 -23.01 -44.94 -24.86
N ILE A 756 -23.03 -46.17 -24.33
CA ILE A 756 -22.24 -47.32 -24.81
C ILE A 756 -23.19 -48.44 -25.24
N THR A 757 -23.06 -48.93 -26.48
CA THR A 757 -23.87 -50.03 -27.03
C THR A 757 -23.00 -51.21 -27.45
N GLY A 758 -23.32 -52.42 -27.01
CA GLY A 758 -22.61 -53.65 -27.39
C GLY A 758 -23.17 -54.27 -28.67
N ALA A 759 -22.41 -54.25 -29.77
CA ALA A 759 -22.79 -54.87 -31.04
C ALA A 759 -21.94 -56.13 -31.32
N THR A 760 -22.40 -57.30 -30.84
CA THR A 760 -21.83 -58.65 -31.08
C THR A 760 -20.42 -58.93 -30.53
N PHE A 761 -20.14 -60.23 -30.29
CA PHE A 761 -19.23 -60.86 -29.30
C PHE A 761 -17.72 -60.48 -29.29
N ALA A 762 -17.28 -59.43 -29.99
CA ALA A 762 -15.92 -58.90 -29.87
C ALA A 762 -15.75 -57.41 -30.28
N ALA A 763 -16.81 -56.70 -30.65
CA ALA A 763 -16.73 -55.31 -31.10
C ALA A 763 -17.84 -54.46 -30.48
N GLY A 764 -17.54 -53.77 -29.38
CA GLY A 764 -18.42 -52.72 -28.89
C GLY A 764 -18.11 -51.41 -29.64
N GLU A 765 -19.15 -50.69 -30.07
CA GLU A 765 -19.01 -49.45 -30.84
C GLU A 765 -19.50 -48.28 -29.98
N VAL A 766 -18.66 -47.25 -29.81
CA VAL A 766 -19.11 -45.94 -29.30
C VAL A 766 -19.27 -45.01 -30.50
N PRO A 767 -20.50 -44.57 -30.82
CA PRO A 767 -20.72 -43.79 -32.03
C PRO A 767 -20.18 -42.35 -31.92
N SER A 768 -20.12 -41.76 -30.72
CA SER A 768 -19.58 -40.42 -30.50
C SER A 768 -19.16 -40.22 -29.04
N VAL A 769 -18.01 -39.56 -28.84
CA VAL A 769 -17.52 -39.09 -27.54
C VAL A 769 -17.12 -37.62 -27.70
N PRO A 770 -18.08 -36.69 -27.58
CA PRO A 770 -17.81 -35.28 -27.81
C PRO A 770 -17.02 -34.70 -26.64
N LEU A 771 -15.90 -34.06 -26.95
CA LEU A 771 -15.09 -33.27 -26.03
C LEU A 771 -15.13 -31.80 -26.45
N ILE A 772 -15.03 -30.91 -25.47
CA ILE A 772 -14.97 -29.48 -25.73
C ILE A 772 -13.80 -28.86 -24.98
N GLU A 773 -13.09 -27.96 -25.66
CA GLU A 773 -11.98 -27.22 -25.08
C GLU A 773 -12.44 -26.36 -23.89
N ILE A 774 -11.59 -26.34 -22.87
CA ILE A 774 -11.68 -25.47 -21.70
C ILE A 774 -10.79 -24.26 -21.94
N ARG A 775 -11.34 -23.06 -21.72
CA ARG A 775 -10.55 -21.84 -21.67
C ARG A 775 -10.03 -21.65 -20.26
N GLU A 776 -8.76 -21.95 -20.06
CA GLU A 776 -8.07 -21.66 -18.81
C GLU A 776 -7.72 -20.17 -18.77
N ALA A 777 -7.86 -19.53 -17.60
CA ALA A 777 -7.43 -18.15 -17.42
C ALA A 777 -5.89 -18.10 -17.45
N VAL A 778 -5.34 -17.13 -18.18
CA VAL A 778 -3.90 -16.92 -18.38
C VAL A 778 -3.56 -15.48 -18.07
#